data_AF-A0A1A2EHD4-F1
#
_entry.id   AF-A0A1A2EHD4-F1
#
_cell.length_a   1.000
_cell.length_b   1.000
_cell.length_c   1.000
_cell.angle_alpha   90.00
_cell.angle_beta   90.00
_cell.angle_gamma   90.00
#
_symmetry.space_group_name_H-M   'P 1'
#
loop_
_entity.id
_entity.type
_entity.pdbx_description
1 polymer ?
#
loop_
_entity_poly.entity_id
_entity_poly.type
_entity_poly.pdbx_seq_one_letter_code
_entity_poly.pdbx_strand_id
1 'polypeptide(L)'
;MAPLTVAPPAQADEFDWIADLFDSSAWLDPGPADVGAFDWTAMIDQWFYDPIHTSIESWINSDFGAMVNGWINTSTGQFLIGDGADGTVDHPDGGNGGLWFGDGGNGWDSTEAGVVGGSGGNAAGWIGDGGIGGDGGAGANGGDGGAGGLWMGNGGAGGAGGAATDAVVNGGTGGNGGNASAWFFGNGGDGGLGAAGAAGGAGTYTGGGDGNGTGGGNGGNGGNGGRSSFMFGNGGSGGNAGDAGDGGNGATGTLDHVDGGNGGNGGWSGGSAGAGGGRGSSIYTSPMFGHAGQAGMAGDGGDGGAGGNAYQDATGHYLGNGGNGSYGGDAGTGDGANGGNGGNGGTGLNGGNGGDAGGNWNYNAGNAGNGGNGGNATAGRAGDGGEGGYTVGGASGNGGNGGNGATDDADVKTIGGNGGNGGFIGGKLPGGAGGNGGTGTYAGGDGGNGGDGGGNGGSGGTSTGWNDGSGTIWSRGGNGGDGGSGIIGYAPVAGGAGGAGGAGGDGATGAGVVSVGGNGGSGGSGGGTSGGTAAGDGGSGGSGGSGTASGGNGGAGGAGGTASFPFTGGEGGTAGNGGAGGAGGNSGGVTIPTDNPYGAGPSHAGNGGDGGLGGTGTIGASGNGGAGGAGGNAQGGVDAGNGGNGGVGGTGSTGAPATNPAHGPGGNGHDGGVAGNGGQGGAGGSAVDGNGGNGGAGGSGGTGGAGSRGGNGGTDSDGNTLPGGDGGDGGTGGNGAAGGAGGTSTGGISGAHGAAGAAGAGGAGGVAGTGTPPGQPGTDGGSGQPG
;
A
#
# COMPACT_ATOMS: atom_id res chain seq x y z
N MET A 1 -26.62 -56.46 47.55
CA MET A 1 -27.20 -56.23 48.89
C MET A 1 -26.04 -55.92 49.82
N ALA A 2 -26.06 -54.74 50.45
CA ALA A 2 -25.16 -54.21 51.49
C ALA A 2 -23.67 -53.96 51.13
N PRO A 3 -22.98 -53.03 51.82
CA PRO A 3 -23.41 -51.70 52.28
C PRO A 3 -22.36 -50.59 52.01
N LEU A 4 -22.81 -49.34 52.07
CA LEU A 4 -21.98 -48.13 52.23
C LEU A 4 -21.25 -48.18 53.57
N THR A 5 -19.92 -48.05 53.55
CA THR A 5 -19.10 -47.89 54.76
C THR A 5 -18.52 -46.48 54.83
N VAL A 6 -19.11 -45.69 55.73
CA VAL A 6 -18.55 -44.67 56.64
C VAL A 6 -17.25 -43.98 56.23
N ALA A 7 -17.34 -42.65 56.06
CA ALA A 7 -16.18 -41.75 56.01
C ALA A 7 -15.44 -41.70 57.36
N PRO A 8 -14.10 -41.75 57.38
CA PRO A 8 -13.30 -41.40 58.56
C PRO A 8 -13.34 -39.88 58.83
N PRO A 9 -13.09 -39.45 60.07
CA PRO A 9 -13.43 -38.12 60.56
C PRO A 9 -12.53 -37.02 59.98
N ALA A 10 -13.13 -35.88 59.69
CA ALA A 10 -12.41 -34.62 59.48
C ALA A 10 -11.64 -34.27 60.76
N GLN A 11 -10.32 -34.27 60.68
CA GLN A 11 -9.45 -33.51 61.58
C GLN A 11 -9.27 -32.15 60.90
N ALA A 12 -10.17 -31.21 61.17
CA ALA A 12 -9.93 -29.82 60.84
C ALA A 12 -9.22 -29.23 62.06
N ASP A 13 -7.89 -29.11 61.99
CA ASP A 13 -7.15 -28.30 62.94
C ASP A 13 -7.23 -26.84 62.45
N GLU A 14 -7.78 -25.94 63.29
CA GLU A 14 -8.20 -24.56 62.98
C GLU A 14 -7.07 -23.61 62.52
N PHE A 15 -5.85 -24.14 62.32
CA PHE A 15 -4.66 -23.39 61.90
C PHE A 15 -3.92 -24.01 60.71
N ASP A 16 -4.41 -25.09 60.11
CA ASP A 16 -3.74 -25.76 58.97
C ASP A 16 -3.74 -24.89 57.69
N TRP A 17 -4.73 -24.01 57.53
CA TRP A 17 -4.79 -23.06 56.42
C TRP A 17 -3.71 -21.96 56.51
N ILE A 18 -3.22 -21.65 57.71
CA ILE A 18 -2.10 -20.71 57.89
C ILE A 18 -0.78 -21.42 57.59
N ALA A 19 -0.65 -22.72 57.92
CA ALA A 19 0.52 -23.50 57.57
C ALA A 19 0.64 -23.73 56.06
N ASP A 20 -0.47 -24.04 55.36
CA ASP A 20 -0.49 -24.20 53.90
C ASP A 20 -0.30 -22.86 53.15
N LEU A 21 -0.77 -21.73 53.70
CA LEU A 21 -0.56 -20.39 53.12
C LEU A 21 0.91 -19.93 53.15
N PHE A 22 1.72 -20.48 54.06
CA PHE A 22 3.16 -20.22 54.17
C PHE A 22 4.04 -21.41 53.78
N ASP A 23 3.47 -22.50 53.23
CA ASP A 23 4.25 -23.63 52.72
C ASP A 23 4.84 -23.30 51.34
N SER A 24 6.10 -22.86 51.36
CA SER A 24 6.90 -22.58 50.16
C SER A 24 7.07 -23.77 49.19
N SER A 25 6.73 -25.00 49.60
CA SER A 25 6.83 -26.19 48.75
C SER A 25 5.63 -26.37 47.81
N ALA A 26 4.47 -25.79 48.13
CA ALA A 26 3.32 -25.71 47.24
C ALA A 26 3.49 -24.61 46.15
N TRP A 27 4.38 -23.64 46.37
CA TRP A 27 4.78 -22.61 45.41
C TRP A 27 5.83 -23.07 44.38
N LEU A 28 6.34 -24.30 44.48
CA LEU A 28 7.46 -24.80 43.68
C LEU A 28 7.13 -26.04 42.84
N ASP A 29 5.86 -26.38 42.61
CA ASP A 29 5.49 -27.40 41.62
C ASP A 29 5.40 -26.77 40.21
N PRO A 30 6.40 -26.94 39.34
CA PRO A 30 6.40 -26.35 38.01
C PRO A 30 5.75 -27.36 37.06
N GLY A 31 4.43 -27.28 36.91
CA GLY A 31 3.79 -27.75 35.68
C GLY A 31 4.24 -26.84 34.53
N PRO A 32 4.54 -27.36 33.33
CA PRO A 32 5.06 -26.54 32.24
C PRO A 32 3.92 -25.73 31.61
N ALA A 33 3.55 -24.62 32.26
CA ALA A 33 2.99 -23.47 31.59
C ALA A 33 4.17 -22.57 31.18
N ASP A 34 4.08 -21.97 29.99
CA ASP A 34 5.08 -21.04 29.46
C ASP A 34 5.66 -20.16 30.58
N VAL A 35 6.99 -20.01 30.60
CA VAL A 35 7.68 -19.00 31.42
C VAL A 35 7.32 -17.60 30.92
N GLY A 36 6.05 -17.22 31.08
CA GLY A 36 5.58 -15.85 31.10
C GLY A 36 6.19 -15.16 32.32
N ALA A 37 6.66 -13.94 32.14
CA ALA A 37 7.32 -13.17 33.18
C ALA A 37 6.49 -13.12 34.48
N PHE A 38 7.15 -13.23 35.63
CA PHE A 38 6.52 -13.04 36.94
C PHE A 38 5.95 -11.61 37.05
N ASP A 39 4.61 -11.45 37.15
CA ASP A 39 3.90 -10.17 37.15
C ASP A 39 3.37 -9.81 38.55
N TRP A 40 4.00 -8.83 39.21
CA TRP A 40 3.55 -8.34 40.52
C TRP A 40 2.26 -7.52 40.43
N THR A 41 1.95 -6.92 39.28
CA THR A 41 0.76 -6.06 39.15
C THR A 41 -0.51 -6.90 39.21
N ALA A 42 -0.60 -7.96 38.41
CA ALA A 42 -1.70 -8.92 38.48
C ALA A 42 -1.83 -9.57 39.87
N MET A 43 -0.71 -9.85 40.53
CA MET A 43 -0.74 -10.44 41.87
C MET A 43 -1.24 -9.45 42.94
N ILE A 44 -0.80 -8.19 42.90
CA ILE A 44 -1.26 -7.16 43.83
C ILE A 44 -2.75 -6.87 43.60
N ASP A 45 -3.19 -6.81 42.33
CA ASP A 45 -4.60 -6.62 41.98
C ASP A 45 -5.46 -7.72 42.61
N GLN A 46 -5.18 -8.97 42.23
CA GLN A 46 -6.00 -10.14 42.59
C GLN A 46 -5.94 -10.49 44.09
N TRP A 47 -4.78 -10.39 44.73
CA TRP A 47 -4.58 -10.91 46.09
C TRP A 47 -4.53 -9.83 47.17
N PHE A 48 -4.43 -8.56 46.80
CA PHE A 48 -4.31 -7.46 47.76
C PHE A 48 -5.33 -6.34 47.53
N TYR A 49 -5.51 -5.84 46.30
CA TYR A 49 -6.43 -4.77 46.02
C TYR A 49 -7.89 -5.23 46.03
N ASP A 50 -8.25 -6.20 45.19
CA ASP A 50 -9.63 -6.69 45.04
C ASP A 50 -10.26 -7.09 46.38
N PRO A 51 -9.57 -7.82 47.30
CA PRO A 51 -10.17 -8.18 48.59
C PRO A 51 -10.41 -6.97 49.51
N ILE A 52 -9.52 -5.99 49.50
CA ILE A 52 -9.65 -4.76 50.32
C ILE A 52 -10.76 -3.89 49.76
N HIS A 53 -10.76 -3.67 48.45
CA HIS A 53 -11.79 -2.91 47.73
C HIS A 53 -13.17 -3.53 47.96
N THR A 54 -13.33 -4.83 47.71
CA THR A 54 -14.59 -5.57 47.96
C THR A 54 -15.06 -5.45 49.41
N SER A 55 -14.14 -5.45 50.37
CA SER A 55 -14.48 -5.30 51.80
C SER A 55 -14.95 -3.89 52.15
N ILE A 56 -14.35 -2.87 51.54
CA ILE A 56 -14.76 -1.46 51.67
C ILE A 56 -16.13 -1.27 51.03
N GLU A 57 -16.35 -1.80 49.83
CA GLU A 57 -17.64 -1.74 49.13
C GLU A 57 -18.75 -2.44 49.90
N SER A 58 -18.46 -3.63 50.45
CA SER A 58 -19.41 -4.35 51.30
C SER A 58 -19.74 -3.56 52.57
N TRP A 59 -18.81 -2.80 53.12
CA TRP A 59 -19.06 -1.92 54.25
C TRP A 59 -19.94 -0.74 53.85
N ILE A 60 -19.56 -0.01 52.80
CA ILE A 60 -20.25 1.19 52.30
C ILE A 60 -21.71 0.87 51.99
N ASN A 61 -21.96 -0.26 51.34
CA ASN A 61 -23.27 -0.68 50.88
C ASN A 61 -24.09 -1.48 51.91
N SER A 62 -23.56 -1.71 53.13
CA SER A 62 -24.31 -2.39 54.20
C SER A 62 -25.22 -1.43 54.98
N ASP A 63 -26.37 -1.91 55.46
CA ASP A 63 -27.31 -1.11 56.26
C ASP A 63 -26.65 -0.43 57.48
N PHE A 64 -25.75 -1.17 58.16
CA PHE A 64 -25.03 -0.65 59.32
C PHE A 64 -23.94 0.35 58.92
N GLY A 65 -23.16 0.04 57.89
CA GLY A 65 -22.12 0.93 57.38
C GLY A 65 -22.70 2.24 56.85
N ALA A 66 -23.78 2.19 56.06
CA ALA A 66 -24.49 3.37 55.57
C ALA A 66 -24.97 4.30 56.69
N MET A 67 -25.49 3.75 57.79
CA MET A 67 -25.87 4.54 58.97
C MET A 67 -24.67 5.24 59.60
N VAL A 68 -23.56 4.52 59.78
CA VAL A 68 -22.32 5.07 60.37
C VAL A 68 -21.70 6.13 59.46
N ASN A 69 -21.56 5.82 58.17
CA ASN A 69 -21.01 6.71 57.14
C ASN A 69 -21.86 7.99 57.04
N GLY A 70 -23.19 7.86 57.05
CA GLY A 70 -24.11 9.00 57.05
C GLY A 70 -23.92 9.93 58.26
N TRP A 71 -23.69 9.36 59.45
CA TRP A 71 -23.35 10.14 60.64
C TRP A 71 -21.99 10.84 60.51
N ILE A 72 -20.97 10.15 60.00
CA ILE A 72 -19.62 10.71 59.78
C ILE A 72 -19.69 11.88 58.78
N ASN A 73 -20.34 11.67 57.64
CA ASN A 73 -20.45 12.70 56.59
C ASN A 73 -21.24 13.91 57.09
N THR A 74 -22.37 13.69 57.80
CA THR A 74 -23.20 14.78 58.33
C THR A 74 -22.49 15.55 59.45
N SER A 75 -21.78 14.86 60.34
CA SER A 75 -21.08 15.48 61.47
C SER A 75 -19.86 16.30 61.06
N THR A 76 -19.22 15.93 59.94
CA THR A 76 -18.05 16.65 59.39
C THR A 76 -18.44 17.69 58.33
N GLY A 77 -19.65 17.58 57.76
CA GLY A 77 -20.12 18.45 56.68
C GLY A 77 -19.43 18.19 55.34
N GLN A 78 -18.75 17.06 55.18
CA GLN A 78 -18.04 16.65 53.97
C GLN A 78 -18.45 15.23 53.57
N PHE A 79 -18.40 14.94 52.28
CA PHE A 79 -18.60 13.59 51.77
C PHE A 79 -17.29 12.80 51.91
N LEU A 80 -17.10 12.14 53.05
CA LEU A 80 -15.85 11.47 53.40
C LEU A 80 -15.86 9.98 53.03
N ILE A 81 -16.97 9.29 53.28
CA ILE A 81 -17.10 7.85 53.03
C ILE A 81 -18.38 7.59 52.25
N GLY A 82 -18.25 6.96 51.08
CA GLY A 82 -19.36 6.53 50.24
C GLY A 82 -19.07 6.73 48.76
N ASP A 83 -19.81 6.01 47.94
CA ASP A 83 -19.64 6.03 46.50
C ASP A 83 -20.30 7.25 45.89
N GLY A 84 -19.73 7.69 44.77
CA GLY A 84 -20.32 8.70 43.93
C GLY A 84 -21.67 8.23 43.39
N ALA A 85 -22.62 9.15 43.30
CA ALA A 85 -23.90 8.84 42.66
C ALA A 85 -23.70 8.64 41.16
N ASP A 86 -24.28 7.59 40.58
CA ASP A 86 -24.28 7.40 39.14
C ASP A 86 -24.98 8.57 38.43
N GLY A 87 -24.48 8.86 37.23
CA GLY A 87 -25.04 9.81 36.30
C GLY A 87 -26.48 9.45 35.92
N THR A 88 -27.25 10.47 35.61
CA THR A 88 -28.63 10.36 35.13
C THR A 88 -28.85 11.29 33.95
N VAL A 89 -29.98 11.15 33.25
CA VAL A 89 -30.32 12.07 32.14
C VAL A 89 -30.27 13.55 32.52
N ASP A 90 -30.66 13.92 33.75
CA ASP A 90 -30.66 15.31 34.23
C ASP A 90 -29.30 15.76 34.80
N HIS A 91 -28.45 14.80 35.15
CA HIS A 91 -27.09 15.02 35.66
C HIS A 91 -26.16 13.94 35.12
N PRO A 92 -25.68 14.08 33.86
CA PRO A 92 -25.06 12.98 33.14
C PRO A 92 -23.78 12.45 33.79
N ASP A 93 -22.99 13.33 34.40
CA ASP A 93 -21.72 12.94 35.00
C ASP A 93 -21.93 12.21 36.33
N GLY A 94 -21.14 11.16 36.55
CA GLY A 94 -21.03 10.47 37.82
C GLY A 94 -20.44 11.38 38.89
N GLY A 95 -21.01 11.30 40.10
CA GLY A 95 -20.49 12.00 41.27
C GLY A 95 -19.14 11.45 41.71
N ASN A 96 -18.31 12.29 42.34
CA ASN A 96 -17.07 11.81 42.94
C ASN A 96 -17.34 10.97 44.20
N GLY A 97 -16.50 9.96 44.43
CA GLY A 97 -16.47 9.19 45.67
C GLY A 97 -15.99 10.00 46.88
N GLY A 98 -16.16 9.43 48.06
CA GLY A 98 -15.79 10.05 49.34
C GLY A 98 -14.31 10.42 49.43
N LEU A 99 -14.00 11.52 50.12
CA LEU A 99 -12.62 12.01 50.29
C LEU A 99 -11.69 11.05 51.06
N TRP A 100 -12.23 10.02 51.71
CA TRP A 100 -11.48 8.97 52.37
C TRP A 100 -11.61 7.63 51.66
N PHE A 101 -12.84 7.16 51.46
CA PHE A 101 -13.12 5.87 50.82
C PHE A 101 -14.40 5.94 49.99
N GLY A 102 -14.39 5.24 48.86
CA GLY A 102 -15.54 5.07 47.99
C GLY A 102 -15.17 5.31 46.53
N ASP A 103 -15.93 4.66 45.67
CA ASP A 103 -15.72 4.69 44.24
C ASP A 103 -16.36 5.93 43.61
N GLY A 104 -15.91 6.30 42.42
CA GLY A 104 -16.62 7.26 41.60
C GLY A 104 -17.89 6.65 41.01
N GLY A 105 -18.96 7.44 40.92
CA GLY A 105 -20.19 7.00 40.24
C GLY A 105 -19.96 6.86 38.74
N ASN A 106 -20.66 5.94 38.09
CA ASN A 106 -20.59 5.78 36.65
C ASN A 106 -21.22 6.98 35.94
N GLY A 107 -20.73 7.31 34.76
CA GLY A 107 -21.39 8.25 33.86
C GLY A 107 -22.68 7.66 33.29
N TRP A 108 -23.60 8.53 32.90
CA TRP A 108 -24.85 8.12 32.27
C TRP A 108 -24.65 7.68 30.81
N ASP A 109 -25.13 6.49 30.45
CA ASP A 109 -25.22 6.03 29.07
C ASP A 109 -26.34 6.79 28.34
N SER A 110 -25.95 7.62 27.38
CA SER A 110 -26.89 8.38 26.58
C SER A 110 -27.55 7.51 25.51
N THR A 111 -28.88 7.58 25.43
CA THR A 111 -29.67 6.96 24.35
C THR A 111 -30.20 7.99 23.36
N GLU A 112 -29.90 9.28 23.57
CA GLU A 112 -30.38 10.38 22.75
C GLU A 112 -29.33 10.80 21.71
N ALA A 113 -29.74 10.87 20.43
CA ALA A 113 -28.83 11.20 19.33
C ALA A 113 -28.14 12.56 19.55
N GLY A 114 -26.83 12.62 19.31
CA GLY A 114 -26.01 13.82 19.49
C GLY A 114 -25.72 14.20 20.95
N VAL A 115 -26.24 13.45 21.94
CA VAL A 115 -25.98 13.70 23.37
C VAL A 115 -24.85 12.79 23.86
N VAL A 116 -23.79 13.44 24.35
CA VAL A 116 -22.56 12.81 24.86
C VAL A 116 -22.85 12.00 26.12
N GLY A 117 -22.15 10.88 26.28
CA GLY A 117 -22.20 10.07 27.50
C GLY A 117 -21.61 10.81 28.70
N GLY A 118 -22.16 10.57 29.88
CA GLY A 118 -21.67 11.19 31.11
C GLY A 118 -20.24 10.80 31.44
N SER A 119 -19.46 11.70 32.02
CA SER A 119 -18.13 11.34 32.53
C SER A 119 -18.27 10.51 33.80
N GLY A 120 -17.38 9.54 34.00
CA GLY A 120 -17.25 8.83 35.25
C GLY A 120 -16.73 9.74 36.37
N GLY A 121 -17.27 9.56 37.57
CA GLY A 121 -16.83 10.27 38.76
C GLY A 121 -15.45 9.82 39.22
N ASN A 122 -14.70 10.70 39.88
CA ASN A 122 -13.38 10.33 40.42
C ASN A 122 -13.52 9.72 41.81
N ALA A 123 -12.71 8.70 42.13
CA ALA A 123 -12.45 8.30 43.51
C ALA A 123 -11.47 9.31 44.13
N ALA A 124 -12.00 10.36 44.77
CA ALA A 124 -11.19 11.44 45.34
C ALA A 124 -10.40 11.04 46.60
N GLY A 125 -10.71 9.87 47.17
CA GLY A 125 -10.18 9.39 48.44
C GLY A 125 -8.87 8.60 48.37
N TRP A 126 -8.55 7.91 49.47
CA TRP A 126 -7.32 7.10 49.58
C TRP A 126 -7.45 5.79 48.81
N ILE A 127 -8.59 5.12 48.93
CA ILE A 127 -8.89 3.86 48.25
C ILE A 127 -10.24 4.00 47.54
N GLY A 128 -10.26 3.69 46.26
CA GLY A 128 -11.47 3.64 45.43
C GLY A 128 -11.13 3.65 43.94
N ASP A 129 -12.02 3.08 43.14
CA ASP A 129 -11.95 3.05 41.70
C ASP A 129 -12.68 4.24 41.08
N GLY A 130 -12.16 4.76 39.98
CA GLY A 130 -12.87 5.76 39.20
C GLY A 130 -14.09 5.14 38.51
N GLY A 131 -15.18 5.91 38.41
CA GLY A 131 -16.38 5.47 37.71
C GLY A 131 -16.15 5.30 36.22
N ILE A 132 -16.88 4.38 35.60
CA ILE A 132 -16.83 4.18 34.14
C ILE A 132 -17.50 5.36 33.44
N GLY A 133 -16.94 5.84 32.34
CA GLY A 133 -17.59 6.84 31.49
C GLY A 133 -18.76 6.23 30.74
N GLY A 134 -19.88 6.95 30.64
CA GLY A 134 -21.08 6.46 29.96
C GLY A 134 -20.95 6.46 28.44
N ASP A 135 -21.68 5.59 27.77
CA ASP A 135 -21.73 5.52 26.31
C ASP A 135 -22.41 6.77 25.70
N GLY A 136 -21.91 7.19 24.54
CA GLY A 136 -22.50 8.27 23.76
C GLY A 136 -23.77 7.82 23.03
N GLY A 137 -24.77 8.71 22.94
CA GLY A 137 -25.90 8.51 22.05
C GLY A 137 -25.48 8.58 20.58
N ALA A 138 -26.36 8.23 19.64
CA ALA A 138 -26.00 8.11 18.23
C ALA A 138 -25.22 9.33 17.67
N GLY A 139 -24.02 9.09 17.13
CA GLY A 139 -23.11 10.13 16.61
C GLY A 139 -22.43 11.01 17.66
N ALA A 140 -22.63 10.74 18.96
CA ALA A 140 -22.07 11.50 20.07
C ALA A 140 -20.93 10.74 20.76
N ASN A 141 -20.06 11.48 21.43
CA ASN A 141 -18.90 10.90 22.10
C ASN A 141 -19.29 10.12 23.36
N GLY A 142 -18.50 9.12 23.71
CA GLY A 142 -18.52 8.52 25.03
C GLY A 142 -17.92 9.45 26.08
N GLY A 143 -18.33 9.28 27.33
CA GLY A 143 -17.79 10.00 28.47
C GLY A 143 -16.43 9.48 28.89
N ASP A 144 -15.58 10.36 29.44
CA ASP A 144 -14.29 9.96 29.99
C ASP A 144 -14.49 9.13 31.27
N GLY A 145 -13.62 8.16 31.52
CA GLY A 145 -13.56 7.43 32.78
C GLY A 145 -12.98 8.28 33.91
N GLY A 146 -13.45 8.04 35.13
CA GLY A 146 -13.02 8.73 36.33
C GLY A 146 -11.64 8.29 36.82
N ALA A 147 -10.92 9.18 37.52
CA ALA A 147 -9.64 8.83 38.11
C ALA A 147 -9.80 7.95 39.36
N GLY A 148 -8.86 7.01 39.55
CA GLY A 148 -8.76 6.19 40.76
C GLY A 148 -8.13 6.93 41.95
N GLY A 149 -8.28 6.35 43.14
CA GLY A 149 -7.85 6.88 44.44
C GLY A 149 -6.37 7.27 44.56
N LEU A 150 -6.04 8.04 45.59
CA LEU A 150 -4.71 8.65 45.81
C LEU A 150 -3.66 7.68 46.36
N TRP A 151 -4.07 6.59 47.02
CA TRP A 151 -3.16 5.59 47.56
C TRP A 151 -3.26 4.27 46.80
N MET A 152 -4.48 3.78 46.62
CA MET A 152 -4.79 2.64 45.78
C MET A 152 -6.08 2.92 44.99
N GLY A 153 -6.12 2.53 43.73
CA GLY A 153 -7.32 2.73 42.93
C GLY A 153 -7.07 2.65 41.44
N ASN A 154 -7.93 1.90 40.75
CA ASN A 154 -7.95 1.81 39.31
C ASN A 154 -8.70 3.01 38.72
N GLY A 155 -8.26 3.47 37.55
CA GLY A 155 -9.05 4.41 36.76
C GLY A 155 -10.23 3.70 36.09
N GLY A 156 -11.36 4.40 35.97
CA GLY A 156 -12.52 3.88 35.26
C GLY A 156 -12.28 3.82 33.75
N ALA A 157 -12.91 2.86 33.06
CA ALA A 157 -12.86 2.82 31.59
C ALA A 157 -13.60 4.03 30.98
N GLY A 158 -13.18 4.47 29.80
CA GLY A 158 -13.95 5.44 29.01
C GLY A 158 -15.13 4.78 28.32
N GLY A 159 -16.22 5.53 28.14
CA GLY A 159 -17.42 5.07 27.44
C GLY A 159 -17.22 4.98 25.93
N ALA A 160 -17.96 4.11 25.26
CA ALA A 160 -17.93 4.02 23.81
C ALA A 160 -18.59 5.25 23.17
N GLY A 161 -18.11 5.65 21.99
CA GLY A 161 -18.83 6.57 21.13
C GLY A 161 -20.12 5.93 20.61
N GLY A 162 -21.12 6.74 20.31
CA GLY A 162 -22.37 6.28 19.71
C GLY A 162 -22.28 6.15 18.20
N ALA A 163 -22.73 5.01 17.66
CA ALA A 163 -22.83 4.81 16.22
C ALA A 163 -23.83 5.78 15.59
N ALA A 164 -23.45 6.36 14.45
CA ALA A 164 -24.33 7.28 13.75
C ALA A 164 -25.49 6.53 13.07
N THR A 165 -26.72 7.05 13.20
CA THR A 165 -27.93 6.43 12.62
C THR A 165 -28.45 7.14 11.37
N ASP A 166 -28.03 8.39 11.15
CA ASP A 166 -28.42 9.21 10.01
C ASP A 166 -27.24 9.38 9.05
N ALA A 167 -27.51 9.33 7.75
CA ALA A 167 -26.50 9.46 6.71
C ALA A 167 -25.65 10.73 6.89
N VAL A 168 -24.39 10.67 6.48
CA VAL A 168 -23.39 11.76 6.58
C VAL A 168 -22.93 12.06 8.03
N VAL A 169 -23.56 11.48 9.06
CA VAL A 169 -23.16 11.72 10.45
C VAL A 169 -21.95 10.86 10.81
N ASN A 170 -20.95 11.50 11.43
CA ASN A 170 -19.73 10.84 11.90
C ASN A 170 -20.03 9.95 13.12
N GLY A 171 -19.25 8.89 13.27
CA GLY A 171 -19.26 8.09 14.49
C GLY A 171 -18.75 8.89 15.69
N GLY A 172 -19.35 8.67 16.85
CA GLY A 172 -18.88 9.25 18.10
C GLY A 172 -17.48 8.78 18.48
N THR A 173 -16.68 9.64 19.09
CA THR A 173 -15.37 9.22 19.63
C THR A 173 -15.55 8.47 20.95
N GLY A 174 -14.69 7.49 21.21
CA GLY A 174 -14.60 6.88 22.53
C GLY A 174 -14.07 7.86 23.58
N GLY A 175 -14.57 7.77 24.80
CA GLY A 175 -14.07 8.51 25.95
C GLY A 175 -12.70 8.02 26.39
N ASN A 176 -11.87 8.87 26.97
CA ASN A 176 -10.58 8.44 27.49
C ASN A 176 -10.78 7.60 28.77
N GLY A 177 -9.90 6.64 28.99
CA GLY A 177 -9.81 5.94 30.26
C GLY A 177 -9.28 6.85 31.36
N GLY A 178 -9.79 6.66 32.57
CA GLY A 178 -9.40 7.36 33.77
C GLY A 178 -7.99 7.02 34.22
N ASN A 179 -7.28 7.98 34.79
CA ASN A 179 -5.94 7.73 35.34
C ASN A 179 -6.04 7.09 36.73
N ALA A 180 -5.19 6.11 37.02
CA ALA A 180 -4.91 5.70 38.39
C ALA A 180 -3.99 6.74 39.06
N SER A 181 -4.57 7.65 39.87
CA SER A 181 -3.81 8.72 40.55
C SER A 181 -3.02 8.22 41.77
N ALA A 182 -3.04 6.90 42.01
CA ALA A 182 -2.53 6.26 43.19
C ALA A 182 -1.00 6.34 43.33
N TRP A 183 -0.54 6.41 44.57
CA TRP A 183 0.89 6.28 44.87
C TRP A 183 1.37 4.81 44.87
N PHE A 184 0.59 3.89 45.44
CA PHE A 184 1.01 2.50 45.65
C PHE A 184 0.55 1.56 44.53
N PHE A 185 -0.76 1.44 44.30
CA PHE A 185 -1.30 0.50 43.31
C PHE A 185 -2.45 1.11 42.52
N GLY A 186 -2.52 0.81 41.23
CA GLY A 186 -3.66 1.19 40.41
C GLY A 186 -3.38 1.07 38.92
N ASN A 187 -4.29 0.42 38.22
CA ASN A 187 -4.29 0.30 36.78
C ASN A 187 -5.02 1.51 36.16
N GLY A 188 -4.48 2.06 35.08
CA GLY A 188 -5.23 3.05 34.30
C GLY A 188 -6.42 2.37 33.60
N GLY A 189 -7.53 3.09 33.48
CA GLY A 189 -8.71 2.59 32.79
C GLY A 189 -8.49 2.50 31.28
N ASP A 190 -9.15 1.55 30.62
CA ASP A 190 -9.10 1.44 29.16
C ASP A 190 -9.84 2.61 28.50
N GLY A 191 -9.36 3.03 27.33
CA GLY A 191 -10.06 4.00 26.48
C GLY A 191 -11.27 3.36 25.80
N GLY A 192 -12.34 4.13 25.69
CA GLY A 192 -13.57 3.71 25.02
C GLY A 192 -13.40 3.52 23.52
N LEU A 193 -14.25 2.69 22.92
CA LEU A 193 -14.24 2.46 21.48
C LEU A 193 -14.81 3.66 20.73
N GLY A 194 -14.20 4.02 19.60
CA GLY A 194 -14.81 4.88 18.61
C GLY A 194 -15.88 4.15 17.82
N ALA A 195 -16.95 4.83 17.44
CA ALA A 195 -18.04 4.23 16.68
C ALA A 195 -17.88 4.41 15.18
N ALA A 196 -18.51 3.54 14.38
CA ALA A 196 -18.52 3.69 12.94
C ALA A 196 -19.30 4.94 12.49
N GLY A 197 -18.86 5.54 11.38
CA GLY A 197 -19.62 6.56 10.66
C GLY A 197 -20.85 5.97 9.97
N ALA A 198 -21.90 6.77 9.81
CA ALA A 198 -23.10 6.30 9.13
C ALA A 198 -22.84 6.11 7.63
N ALA A 199 -23.35 5.03 7.06
CA ALA A 199 -23.38 4.87 5.61
C ALA A 199 -24.25 5.97 4.97
N GLY A 200 -23.85 6.39 3.79
CA GLY A 200 -24.60 7.30 2.95
C GLY A 200 -25.92 6.67 2.51
N GLY A 201 -26.99 7.47 2.53
CA GLY A 201 -28.27 7.09 1.96
C GLY A 201 -28.19 7.00 0.44
N ALA A 202 -28.81 5.96 -0.12
CA ALA A 202 -28.95 5.80 -1.56
C ALA A 202 -29.74 6.95 -2.18
N GLY A 203 -29.39 7.31 -3.41
CA GLY A 203 -30.07 8.37 -4.15
C GLY A 203 -31.50 8.01 -4.51
N THR A 204 -32.32 9.03 -4.73
CA THR A 204 -33.71 8.88 -5.15
C THR A 204 -34.14 10.05 -6.03
N TYR A 205 -34.92 9.76 -7.08
CA TYR A 205 -35.61 10.79 -7.88
C TYR A 205 -37.01 11.11 -7.36
N THR A 206 -37.48 10.37 -6.34
CA THR A 206 -38.78 10.64 -5.72
C THR A 206 -38.68 11.79 -4.72
N GLY A 207 -39.79 12.50 -4.50
CA GLY A 207 -39.84 13.57 -3.50
C GLY A 207 -38.99 14.82 -3.81
N GLY A 208 -38.52 14.98 -5.06
CA GLY A 208 -37.67 16.11 -5.46
C GLY A 208 -36.17 15.88 -5.28
N GLY A 209 -35.74 14.63 -5.01
CA GLY A 209 -34.32 14.26 -5.01
C GLY A 209 -33.70 14.28 -6.40
N ASP A 210 -32.38 14.45 -6.46
CA ASP A 210 -31.58 14.55 -7.68
C ASP A 210 -31.01 13.21 -8.16
N GLY A 211 -31.35 12.12 -7.46
CA GLY A 211 -30.87 10.77 -7.73
C GLY A 211 -29.47 10.45 -7.20
N ASN A 212 -28.74 11.41 -6.64
CA ASN A 212 -27.38 11.17 -6.15
C ASN A 212 -27.39 10.49 -4.79
N GLY A 213 -26.47 9.55 -4.58
CA GLY A 213 -26.17 9.01 -3.27
C GLY A 213 -25.56 10.08 -2.37
N THR A 214 -25.87 10.02 -1.08
CA THR A 214 -25.24 10.90 -0.08
C THR A 214 -23.94 10.29 0.43
N GLY A 215 -23.03 11.12 0.94
CA GLY A 215 -21.75 10.65 1.45
C GLY A 215 -21.88 9.86 2.76
N GLY A 216 -20.90 8.99 3.03
CA GLY A 216 -20.73 8.37 4.33
C GLY A 216 -20.16 9.34 5.37
N GLY A 217 -20.41 9.06 6.65
CA GLY A 217 -19.80 9.76 7.78
C GLY A 217 -18.42 9.20 8.11
N ASN A 218 -17.58 10.00 8.76
CA ASN A 218 -16.25 9.55 9.20
C ASN A 218 -16.35 8.60 10.39
N GLY A 219 -15.34 7.74 10.55
CA GLY A 219 -15.20 6.91 11.73
C GLY A 219 -14.83 7.72 12.98
N GLY A 220 -15.35 7.31 14.13
CA GLY A 220 -15.03 7.90 15.43
C GLY A 220 -13.67 7.44 15.92
N ASN A 221 -12.90 8.34 16.53
CA ASN A 221 -11.61 8.00 17.14
C ASN A 221 -11.80 7.11 18.37
N GLY A 222 -10.86 6.20 18.62
CA GLY A 222 -10.76 5.51 19.90
C GLY A 222 -10.29 6.43 21.01
N GLY A 223 -10.77 6.21 22.23
CA GLY A 223 -10.35 6.94 23.42
C GLY A 223 -8.95 6.52 23.86
N ASN A 224 -8.18 7.42 24.47
CA ASN A 224 -6.87 7.05 25.01
C ASN A 224 -7.02 6.24 26.30
N GLY A 225 -6.12 5.29 26.54
CA GLY A 225 -6.02 4.61 27.82
C GLY A 225 -5.48 5.53 28.92
N GLY A 226 -5.95 5.30 30.13
CA GLY A 226 -5.53 6.02 31.33
C GLY A 226 -4.16 5.59 31.83
N ARG A 227 -3.47 6.49 32.54
CA ARG A 227 -2.15 6.19 33.11
C ARG A 227 -2.26 5.32 34.36
N SER A 228 -1.24 4.50 34.60
CA SER A 228 -1.11 3.72 35.83
C SER A 228 -0.71 4.55 37.04
N SER A 229 -0.77 3.93 38.22
CA SER A 229 -0.24 4.46 39.48
C SER A 229 1.29 4.66 39.45
N PHE A 230 1.82 5.34 40.47
CA PHE A 230 3.25 5.64 40.56
C PHE A 230 4.13 4.40 40.79
N MET A 231 3.75 3.49 41.71
CA MET A 231 4.59 2.34 42.10
C MET A 231 4.24 1.05 41.36
N PHE A 232 2.98 0.58 41.42
CA PHE A 232 2.54 -0.66 40.78
C PHE A 232 1.27 -0.45 39.95
N GLY A 233 1.29 -0.86 38.69
CA GLY A 233 0.07 -0.93 37.88
C GLY A 233 0.34 -0.80 36.40
N ASN A 234 -0.63 -1.24 35.62
CA ASN A 234 -0.60 -1.19 34.17
C ASN A 234 -1.31 0.07 33.67
N GLY A 235 -0.80 0.69 32.62
CA GLY A 235 -1.57 1.70 31.88
C GLY A 235 -2.71 1.01 31.14
N GLY A 236 -3.84 1.69 31.02
CA GLY A 236 -5.00 1.18 30.29
C GLY A 236 -4.73 1.11 28.79
N SER A 237 -5.36 0.19 28.10
CA SER A 237 -5.29 0.09 26.64
C SER A 237 -6.03 1.26 25.99
N GLY A 238 -5.57 1.72 24.84
CA GLY A 238 -6.32 2.65 24.00
C GLY A 238 -7.48 1.93 23.33
N GLY A 239 -8.59 2.64 23.14
CA GLY A 239 -9.74 2.13 22.42
C GLY A 239 -9.47 2.00 20.92
N ASN A 240 -10.09 1.00 20.30
CA ASN A 240 -10.12 0.92 18.84
C ASN A 240 -10.99 2.05 18.28
N ALA A 241 -10.63 2.52 17.09
CA ALA A 241 -11.44 3.46 16.35
C ALA A 241 -12.56 2.76 15.57
N GLY A 242 -13.52 3.55 15.11
CA GLY A 242 -14.56 3.10 14.19
C GLY A 242 -14.20 3.35 12.74
N ASP A 243 -14.77 2.53 11.86
CA ASP A 243 -14.63 2.67 10.41
C ASP A 243 -15.44 3.85 9.88
N ALA A 244 -15.02 4.42 8.75
CA ALA A 244 -15.85 5.35 8.00
C ALA A 244 -17.03 4.61 7.35
N GLY A 245 -18.17 5.30 7.23
CA GLY A 245 -19.32 4.77 6.53
C GLY A 245 -19.12 4.82 5.01
N ASP A 246 -19.68 3.84 4.31
CA ASP A 246 -19.66 3.82 2.84
C ASP A 246 -20.51 4.94 2.25
N GLY A 247 -20.21 5.35 1.02
CA GLY A 247 -21.04 6.24 0.24
C GLY A 247 -22.32 5.56 -0.24
N GLY A 248 -23.41 6.32 -0.29
CA GLY A 248 -24.68 5.81 -0.81
C GLY A 248 -24.62 5.57 -2.31
N ASN A 249 -25.27 4.52 -2.81
CA ASN A 249 -25.34 4.30 -4.26
C ASN A 249 -26.24 5.34 -4.94
N GLY A 250 -25.90 5.71 -6.16
CA GLY A 250 -26.77 6.52 -7.02
C GLY A 250 -28.03 5.77 -7.43
N ALA A 251 -29.12 6.50 -7.65
CA ALA A 251 -30.38 5.94 -8.09
C ALA A 251 -30.29 5.44 -9.53
N THR A 252 -30.96 4.31 -9.82
CA THR A 252 -31.26 3.96 -11.21
C THR A 252 -32.14 5.04 -11.83
N GLY A 253 -31.84 5.41 -13.07
CA GLY A 253 -32.62 6.36 -13.85
C GLY A 253 -34.10 5.96 -13.96
N THR A 254 -34.94 6.96 -14.13
CA THR A 254 -36.39 6.84 -14.31
C THR A 254 -36.81 7.44 -15.66
N LEU A 255 -38.07 7.27 -16.05
CA LEU A 255 -38.58 7.85 -17.30
C LEU A 255 -38.42 9.39 -17.33
N ASP A 256 -38.59 10.04 -16.19
CA ASP A 256 -38.47 11.51 -16.07
C ASP A 256 -37.00 11.97 -15.91
N HIS A 257 -36.12 11.06 -15.44
CA HIS A 257 -34.69 11.29 -15.22
C HIS A 257 -33.91 10.12 -15.79
N VAL A 258 -33.65 10.13 -17.09
CA VAL A 258 -33.15 8.95 -17.82
C VAL A 258 -31.72 8.56 -17.47
N ASP A 259 -30.93 9.50 -16.97
CA ASP A 259 -29.57 9.24 -16.48
C ASP A 259 -29.61 8.58 -15.11
N GLY A 260 -28.61 7.75 -14.81
CA GLY A 260 -28.39 7.24 -13.47
C GLY A 260 -27.75 8.30 -12.57
N GLY A 261 -28.07 8.26 -11.28
CA GLY A 261 -27.51 9.17 -10.30
C GLY A 261 -26.07 8.79 -9.95
N ASN A 262 -25.28 9.75 -9.49
CA ASN A 262 -23.93 9.48 -9.04
C ASN A 262 -23.95 8.81 -7.65
N GLY A 263 -22.93 8.01 -7.35
CA GLY A 263 -22.70 7.55 -5.98
C GLY A 263 -22.34 8.70 -5.03
N GLY A 264 -22.47 8.48 -3.74
CA GLY A 264 -21.91 9.35 -2.70
C GLY A 264 -20.48 8.97 -2.39
N ASN A 265 -19.69 9.90 -1.86
CA ASN A 265 -18.34 9.57 -1.39
C ASN A 265 -18.39 8.68 -0.15
N GLY A 266 -17.43 7.78 0.02
CA GLY A 266 -17.16 7.17 1.31
C GLY A 266 -16.83 8.24 2.35
N GLY A 267 -16.99 7.91 3.63
CA GLY A 267 -16.55 8.76 4.74
C GLY A 267 -15.07 9.06 4.58
N TRP A 268 -14.69 10.34 4.67
CA TRP A 268 -13.37 10.83 4.28
C TRP A 268 -12.21 10.12 4.96
N SER A 269 -12.42 9.69 6.21
CA SER A 269 -11.43 8.91 6.93
C SER A 269 -12.06 7.96 7.93
N GLY A 270 -11.45 6.79 8.09
CA GLY A 270 -11.61 6.00 9.30
C GLY A 270 -11.13 6.75 10.55
N GLY A 271 -11.54 6.28 11.73
CA GLY A 271 -11.15 6.89 12.99
C GLY A 271 -9.70 6.58 13.38
N SER A 272 -9.11 7.46 14.19
CA SER A 272 -7.76 7.28 14.73
C SER A 272 -7.76 6.40 15.98
N ALA A 273 -6.79 5.49 16.07
CA ALA A 273 -6.61 4.63 17.23
C ALA A 273 -6.37 5.43 18.52
N GLY A 274 -6.91 4.94 19.64
CA GLY A 274 -6.59 5.47 20.95
C GLY A 274 -5.15 5.13 21.36
N ALA A 275 -4.44 6.07 21.96
CA ALA A 275 -3.11 5.79 22.50
C ALA A 275 -3.21 4.95 23.78
N GLY A 276 -2.28 4.01 23.98
CA GLY A 276 -2.16 3.29 25.24
C GLY A 276 -1.72 4.21 26.38
N GLY A 277 -2.23 3.93 27.58
CA GLY A 277 -1.92 4.62 28.81
C GLY A 277 -0.46 4.47 29.23
N GLY A 278 0.18 5.58 29.57
CA GLY A 278 1.55 5.57 30.07
C GLY A 278 1.67 5.02 31.50
N ARG A 279 2.89 4.65 31.88
CA ARG A 279 3.21 4.32 33.28
C ARG A 279 3.26 5.58 34.14
N GLY A 280 2.82 5.48 35.40
CA GLY A 280 2.78 6.60 36.35
C GLY A 280 4.15 7.06 36.84
N SER A 281 5.20 6.23 36.78
CA SER A 281 6.57 6.63 37.13
C SER A 281 7.61 6.36 36.05
N SER A 282 8.60 7.26 35.97
CA SER A 282 9.82 7.09 35.17
C SER A 282 10.99 6.52 35.99
N ILE A 283 10.77 6.26 37.28
CA ILE A 283 11.80 5.75 38.21
C ILE A 283 11.76 4.22 38.28
N TYR A 284 10.58 3.62 38.36
CA TYR A 284 10.41 2.16 38.42
C TYR A 284 10.16 1.60 37.02
N THR A 285 11.23 1.45 36.23
CA THR A 285 11.12 1.08 34.81
C THR A 285 11.06 -0.42 34.55
N SER A 286 11.25 -1.28 35.55
CA SER A 286 11.16 -2.74 35.37
C SER A 286 9.71 -3.15 35.01
N PRO A 287 9.53 -4.10 34.07
CA PRO A 287 8.23 -4.72 33.77
C PRO A 287 7.48 -5.23 35.01
N MET A 288 8.22 -5.62 36.05
CA MET A 288 7.66 -6.10 37.31
C MET A 288 6.76 -5.08 38.02
N PHE A 289 6.96 -3.78 37.79
CA PHE A 289 6.15 -2.71 38.40
C PHE A 289 4.97 -2.28 37.51
N GLY A 290 4.80 -2.94 36.35
CA GLY A 290 3.72 -2.71 35.41
C GLY A 290 4.18 -2.31 34.01
N HIS A 291 3.21 -2.20 33.11
CA HIS A 291 3.40 -1.97 31.69
C HIS A 291 2.64 -0.74 31.21
N ALA A 292 3.08 -0.14 30.10
CA ALA A 292 2.22 0.79 29.37
C ALA A 292 1.11 0.00 28.67
N GLY A 293 -0.05 0.61 28.51
CA GLY A 293 -1.14 0.02 27.76
C GLY A 293 -0.84 -0.10 26.27
N GLN A 294 -1.58 -0.98 25.60
CA GLN A 294 -1.48 -1.13 24.14
C GLN A 294 -2.26 -0.01 23.46
N ALA A 295 -1.81 0.44 22.29
CA ALA A 295 -2.62 1.32 21.45
C ALA A 295 -3.77 0.53 20.81
N GLY A 296 -4.88 1.21 20.50
CA GLY A 296 -5.98 0.62 19.75
C GLY A 296 -5.64 0.40 18.27
N MET A 297 -6.59 -0.18 17.55
CA MET A 297 -6.56 -0.28 16.09
C MET A 297 -7.25 0.92 15.44
N ALA A 298 -6.76 1.33 14.26
CA ALA A 298 -7.39 2.38 13.46
C ALA A 298 -8.55 1.83 12.65
N GLY A 299 -9.49 2.70 12.27
CA GLY A 299 -10.64 2.33 11.45
C GLY A 299 -10.33 2.42 9.96
N ASP A 300 -11.00 1.58 9.18
CA ASP A 300 -10.93 1.58 7.72
C ASP A 300 -11.61 2.82 7.12
N GLY A 301 -11.15 3.24 5.93
CA GLY A 301 -11.83 4.24 5.11
C GLY A 301 -13.09 3.66 4.46
N GLY A 302 -14.13 4.48 4.31
CA GLY A 302 -15.40 4.03 3.73
C GLY A 302 -15.32 3.84 2.22
N ASP A 303 -16.00 2.84 1.67
CA ASP A 303 -16.05 2.64 0.23
C ASP A 303 -16.87 3.75 -0.46
N GLY A 304 -16.50 4.11 -1.69
CA GLY A 304 -17.27 5.01 -2.52
C GLY A 304 -18.56 4.35 -3.03
N GLY A 305 -19.64 5.12 -3.05
CA GLY A 305 -20.93 4.66 -3.59
C GLY A 305 -20.85 4.41 -5.09
N ALA A 306 -21.53 3.36 -5.55
CA ALA A 306 -21.64 3.06 -6.97
C ALA A 306 -22.59 4.04 -7.68
N GLY A 307 -22.30 4.37 -8.93
CA GLY A 307 -23.21 5.08 -9.81
C GLY A 307 -24.40 4.22 -10.19
N GLY A 308 -25.58 4.84 -10.27
CA GLY A 308 -26.80 4.19 -10.71
C GLY A 308 -26.79 3.89 -12.20
N ASN A 309 -27.50 2.84 -12.60
CA ASN A 309 -27.71 2.56 -14.03
C ASN A 309 -28.65 3.60 -14.63
N ALA A 310 -28.55 3.84 -15.93
CA ALA A 310 -29.54 4.62 -16.66
C ALA A 310 -30.92 3.93 -16.66
N TYR A 311 -31.96 4.70 -16.98
CA TYR A 311 -33.29 4.16 -17.20
C TYR A 311 -33.32 3.19 -18.38
N GLN A 312 -33.90 2.01 -18.16
CA GLN A 312 -34.25 1.05 -19.21
C GLN A 312 -35.73 1.18 -19.59
N ASP A 313 -36.01 1.24 -20.89
CA ASP A 313 -37.37 1.14 -21.38
C ASP A 313 -37.94 -0.29 -21.25
N ALA A 314 -39.22 -0.46 -21.60
CA ALA A 314 -39.90 -1.76 -21.51
C ALA A 314 -39.30 -2.85 -22.43
N THR A 315 -38.44 -2.47 -23.37
CA THR A 315 -37.73 -3.40 -24.27
C THR A 315 -36.31 -3.71 -23.80
N GLY A 316 -35.85 -3.08 -22.72
CA GLY A 316 -34.53 -3.28 -22.11
C GLY A 316 -33.45 -2.35 -22.65
N HIS A 317 -33.79 -1.35 -23.46
CA HIS A 317 -32.82 -0.39 -23.97
C HIS A 317 -32.61 0.77 -22.99
N TYR A 318 -31.35 1.14 -22.76
CA TYR A 318 -31.02 2.32 -21.98
C TYR A 318 -31.30 3.60 -22.77
N LEU A 319 -31.83 4.61 -22.08
CA LEU A 319 -32.21 5.90 -22.67
C LEU A 319 -31.36 7.09 -22.18
N GLY A 320 -30.57 6.89 -21.13
CA GLY A 320 -29.65 7.90 -20.56
C GLY A 320 -28.28 7.31 -20.28
N ASN A 321 -27.41 8.08 -19.64
CA ASN A 321 -26.06 7.67 -19.24
C ASN A 321 -26.06 7.02 -17.87
N GLY A 322 -25.12 6.11 -17.62
CA GLY A 322 -24.87 5.60 -16.28
C GLY A 322 -24.28 6.70 -15.39
N GLY A 323 -24.64 6.69 -14.11
CA GLY A 323 -24.07 7.60 -13.12
C GLY A 323 -22.63 7.22 -12.77
N ASN A 324 -21.85 8.18 -12.30
CA ASN A 324 -20.48 7.93 -11.87
C ASN A 324 -20.44 7.27 -10.50
N GLY A 325 -19.50 6.35 -10.30
CA GLY A 325 -19.05 5.97 -8.97
C GLY A 325 -18.27 7.11 -8.32
N SER A 326 -18.14 7.04 -7.00
CA SER A 326 -17.57 8.11 -6.19
C SER A 326 -16.37 7.65 -5.37
N TYR A 327 -15.71 8.61 -4.72
CA TYR A 327 -14.43 8.39 -4.05
C TYR A 327 -14.54 7.49 -2.82
N GLY A 328 -13.56 6.60 -2.64
CA GLY A 328 -13.31 5.94 -1.36
C GLY A 328 -12.61 6.85 -0.35
N GLY A 329 -12.76 6.55 0.94
CA GLY A 329 -12.18 7.29 2.06
C GLY A 329 -10.80 6.81 2.48
N ASP A 330 -10.02 7.67 3.12
CA ASP A 330 -8.70 7.31 3.63
C ASP A 330 -8.78 6.41 4.87
N ALA A 331 -7.75 5.59 5.08
CA ALA A 331 -7.55 4.86 6.33
C ALA A 331 -7.40 5.84 7.52
N GLY A 332 -7.92 5.45 8.68
CA GLY A 332 -7.68 6.16 9.94
C GLY A 332 -6.22 6.06 10.39
N THR A 333 -5.81 6.90 11.35
CA THR A 333 -4.42 6.89 11.84
C THR A 333 -4.19 5.83 12.91
N GLY A 334 -3.19 4.96 12.71
CA GLY A 334 -2.88 3.85 13.61
C GLY A 334 -2.69 2.52 12.87
N ASP A 335 -2.53 1.43 13.63
CA ASP A 335 -2.20 0.13 13.04
C ASP A 335 -3.45 -0.53 12.43
N GLY A 336 -3.26 -1.17 11.26
CA GLY A 336 -4.20 -2.14 10.68
C GLY A 336 -5.23 -1.59 9.68
N ALA A 337 -5.46 -0.29 9.63
CA ALA A 337 -6.51 0.31 8.80
C ALA A 337 -6.21 0.29 7.29
N ASN A 338 -7.23 0.08 6.48
CA ASN A 338 -7.16 0.11 5.01
C ASN A 338 -7.90 1.32 4.44
N GLY A 339 -7.46 1.78 3.26
CA GLY A 339 -8.22 2.78 2.48
C GLY A 339 -9.44 2.14 1.80
N GLY A 340 -10.51 2.92 1.67
CA GLY A 340 -11.75 2.50 1.01
C GLY A 340 -11.60 2.43 -0.51
N ASN A 341 -12.32 1.52 -1.14
CA ASN A 341 -12.36 1.37 -2.59
C ASN A 341 -13.18 2.49 -3.25
N GLY A 342 -12.87 2.81 -4.49
CA GLY A 342 -13.72 3.67 -5.30
C GLY A 342 -14.99 2.96 -5.77
N GLY A 343 -16.08 3.71 -5.91
CA GLY A 343 -17.37 3.19 -6.37
C GLY A 343 -17.35 2.83 -7.85
N ASN A 344 -18.09 1.79 -8.25
CA ASN A 344 -18.21 1.44 -9.67
C ASN A 344 -19.12 2.42 -10.42
N GLY A 345 -18.84 2.67 -11.70
CA GLY A 345 -19.73 3.40 -12.58
C GLY A 345 -20.96 2.60 -13.00
N GLY A 346 -22.07 3.29 -13.21
CA GLY A 346 -23.32 2.70 -13.67
C GLY A 346 -23.34 2.41 -15.16
N THR A 347 -24.15 1.45 -15.58
CA THR A 347 -24.34 1.14 -17.01
C THR A 347 -25.35 2.08 -17.65
N GLY A 348 -25.17 2.46 -18.90
CA GLY A 348 -26.16 3.26 -19.64
C GLY A 348 -25.89 3.26 -21.14
N LEU A 349 -26.42 4.27 -21.84
CA LEU A 349 -25.98 4.63 -23.19
C LEU A 349 -24.47 4.79 -23.14
N ASN A 350 -23.98 5.90 -22.57
CA ASN A 350 -22.61 5.95 -22.09
C ASN A 350 -22.53 5.34 -20.68
N GLY A 351 -21.44 4.65 -20.38
CA GLY A 351 -21.17 4.17 -19.03
C GLY A 351 -20.66 5.30 -18.13
N GLY A 352 -21.00 5.26 -16.85
CA GLY A 352 -20.43 6.18 -15.86
C GLY A 352 -19.02 5.78 -15.47
N ASN A 353 -18.19 6.73 -15.04
CA ASN A 353 -16.83 6.44 -14.62
C ASN A 353 -16.80 5.75 -13.24
N GLY A 354 -15.78 4.93 -12.99
CA GLY A 354 -15.46 4.48 -11.64
C GLY A 354 -14.86 5.61 -10.81
N GLY A 355 -15.06 5.56 -9.49
CA GLY A 355 -14.48 6.50 -8.55
C GLY A 355 -13.06 6.10 -8.14
N ASP A 356 -12.29 7.06 -7.67
CA ASP A 356 -10.93 6.80 -7.19
C ASP A 356 -10.96 6.25 -5.77
N ALA A 357 -9.95 5.47 -5.41
CA ALA A 357 -9.84 4.87 -4.08
C ALA A 357 -9.23 5.84 -3.05
N GLY A 358 -9.51 5.56 -1.79
CA GLY A 358 -8.86 6.19 -0.65
C GLY A 358 -7.48 5.61 -0.35
N GLY A 359 -6.62 6.45 0.21
CA GLY A 359 -5.24 6.12 0.55
C GLY A 359 -5.04 5.64 1.99
N ASN A 360 -3.80 5.33 2.32
CA ASN A 360 -3.35 5.01 3.65
C ASN A 360 -1.99 5.69 3.94
N TRP A 361 -1.99 6.61 4.91
CA TRP A 361 -0.81 7.39 5.28
C TRP A 361 0.01 6.77 6.43
N ASN A 362 -0.38 5.58 6.90
CA ASN A 362 0.31 4.87 7.97
C ASN A 362 1.55 4.13 7.44
N TYR A 363 2.65 4.23 8.19
CA TYR A 363 3.95 3.68 7.79
C TYR A 363 4.10 2.19 8.12
N ASN A 364 3.30 1.65 9.03
CA ASN A 364 3.55 0.34 9.65
C ASN A 364 2.64 -0.77 9.14
N ALA A 365 1.41 -0.48 8.70
CA ALA A 365 0.43 -1.48 8.32
C ALA A 365 -0.72 -0.89 7.48
N GLY A 366 -1.44 -1.77 6.79
CA GLY A 366 -2.69 -1.47 6.08
C GLY A 366 -2.50 -1.11 4.61
N ASN A 367 -3.46 -1.53 3.78
CA ASN A 367 -3.41 -1.34 2.33
C ASN A 367 -4.20 -0.09 1.92
N ALA A 368 -3.95 0.40 0.71
CA ALA A 368 -4.84 1.37 0.10
C ALA A 368 -6.01 0.67 -0.62
N GLY A 369 -7.08 1.42 -0.89
CA GLY A 369 -8.24 0.90 -1.63
C GLY A 369 -7.96 0.76 -3.12
N ASN A 370 -8.77 -0.03 -3.83
CA ASN A 370 -8.71 -0.14 -5.29
C ASN A 370 -9.66 0.85 -5.97
N GLY A 371 -9.31 1.30 -7.18
CA GLY A 371 -10.17 2.14 -7.99
C GLY A 371 -11.43 1.39 -8.46
N GLY A 372 -12.55 2.11 -8.57
CA GLY A 372 -13.80 1.55 -9.05
C GLY A 372 -13.76 1.23 -10.53
N ASN A 373 -14.49 0.20 -10.97
CA ASN A 373 -14.59 -0.11 -12.40
C ASN A 373 -15.53 0.88 -13.11
N GLY A 374 -15.22 1.19 -14.36
CA GLY A 374 -16.11 1.93 -15.24
C GLY A 374 -17.35 1.14 -15.62
N GLY A 375 -18.46 1.85 -15.82
CA GLY A 375 -19.73 1.27 -16.22
C GLY A 375 -19.77 0.90 -17.70
N ASN A 376 -20.58 -0.10 -18.03
CA ASN A 376 -20.75 -0.53 -19.42
C ASN A 376 -21.59 0.47 -20.23
N ALA A 377 -21.27 0.61 -21.51
CA ALA A 377 -22.04 1.37 -22.49
C ALA A 377 -22.80 0.45 -23.43
N THR A 378 -24.09 0.72 -23.63
CA THR A 378 -24.87 0.12 -24.71
C THR A 378 -24.84 0.95 -25.99
N ALA A 379 -24.26 2.16 -25.96
CA ALA A 379 -23.99 3.00 -27.14
C ALA A 379 -22.87 4.02 -26.84
N GLY A 380 -22.12 4.54 -27.81
CA GLY A 380 -21.14 5.59 -27.49
C GLY A 380 -19.92 5.07 -26.69
N ARG A 381 -19.63 5.62 -25.51
CA ARG A 381 -18.39 5.31 -24.76
C ARG A 381 -18.69 4.74 -23.37
N ALA A 382 -18.04 3.64 -23.02
CA ALA A 382 -18.08 3.06 -21.69
C ALA A 382 -17.22 3.86 -20.70
N GLY A 383 -17.54 3.76 -19.42
CA GLY A 383 -16.88 4.55 -18.38
C GLY A 383 -15.44 4.15 -18.16
N ASP A 384 -14.60 5.11 -17.80
CA ASP A 384 -13.22 4.84 -17.43
C ASP A 384 -13.16 4.28 -15.99
N GLY A 385 -12.17 3.45 -15.69
CA GLY A 385 -11.91 2.99 -14.33
C GLY A 385 -11.24 4.06 -13.48
N GLY A 386 -11.49 4.04 -12.17
CA GLY A 386 -10.90 4.98 -11.21
C GLY A 386 -9.48 4.61 -10.81
N GLU A 387 -8.76 5.55 -10.22
CA GLU A 387 -7.38 5.37 -9.77
C GLU A 387 -7.31 4.55 -8.47
N GLY A 388 -6.25 3.75 -8.35
CA GLY A 388 -5.92 3.02 -7.12
C GLY A 388 -5.35 3.94 -6.04
N GLY A 389 -5.63 3.62 -4.78
CA GLY A 389 -5.23 4.44 -3.64
C GLY A 389 -3.72 4.41 -3.35
N TYR A 390 -3.25 5.48 -2.75
CA TYR A 390 -1.86 5.65 -2.30
C TYR A 390 -1.57 4.96 -0.96
N THR A 391 -0.36 4.41 -0.76
CA THR A 391 0.07 3.99 0.59
C THR A 391 1.55 4.21 0.88
N VAL A 392 1.90 4.23 2.17
CA VAL A 392 3.28 4.26 2.66
C VAL A 392 3.73 2.93 3.28
N GLY A 393 2.86 2.25 4.03
CA GLY A 393 3.23 1.05 4.78
C GLY A 393 2.84 -0.28 4.12
N GLY A 394 1.69 -0.32 3.43
CA GLY A 394 1.12 -1.55 2.85
C GLY A 394 1.20 -1.62 1.33
N ALA A 395 0.34 -2.43 0.72
CA ALA A 395 0.18 -2.50 -0.73
C ALA A 395 -0.70 -1.34 -1.22
N SER A 396 -0.29 -0.67 -2.30
CA SER A 396 -1.10 0.36 -2.94
C SER A 396 -2.26 -0.26 -3.73
N GLY A 397 -3.27 0.55 -4.01
CA GLY A 397 -4.45 0.12 -4.73
C GLY A 397 -4.19 -0.16 -6.20
N ASN A 398 -4.91 -1.12 -6.77
CA ASN A 398 -4.96 -1.28 -8.22
C ASN A 398 -5.93 -0.27 -8.83
N GLY A 399 -5.68 0.13 -10.07
CA GLY A 399 -6.64 0.90 -10.86
C GLY A 399 -7.84 0.05 -11.26
N GLY A 400 -9.01 0.67 -11.36
CA GLY A 400 -10.23 0.02 -11.80
C GLY A 400 -10.21 -0.29 -13.29
N ASN A 401 -10.90 -1.34 -13.73
CA ASN A 401 -11.00 -1.64 -15.16
C ASN A 401 -11.97 -0.67 -15.85
N GLY A 402 -11.70 -0.37 -17.12
CA GLY A 402 -12.66 0.34 -17.96
C GLY A 402 -13.88 -0.52 -18.29
N GLY A 403 -15.02 0.13 -18.46
CA GLY A 403 -16.27 -0.54 -18.81
C GLY A 403 -16.29 -1.04 -20.25
N ASN A 404 -17.14 -2.04 -20.52
CA ASN A 404 -17.31 -2.59 -21.87
C ASN A 404 -18.38 -1.83 -22.65
N GLY A 405 -18.20 -1.73 -23.98
CA GLY A 405 -19.23 -1.32 -24.92
C GLY A 405 -20.24 -2.44 -25.24
N ALA A 406 -21.05 -2.24 -26.29
CA ALA A 406 -22.11 -3.14 -26.72
C ALA A 406 -21.58 -4.38 -27.47
N THR A 407 -20.75 -5.19 -26.81
CA THR A 407 -19.93 -6.23 -27.46
C THR A 407 -20.69 -7.32 -28.20
N ASP A 408 -22.00 -7.45 -27.96
CA ASP A 408 -22.91 -8.41 -28.56
C ASP A 408 -23.66 -7.87 -29.80
N ASP A 409 -23.56 -6.57 -30.11
CA ASP A 409 -24.22 -5.95 -31.25
C ASP A 409 -23.23 -5.17 -32.13
N ALA A 410 -22.87 -5.77 -33.27
CA ALA A 410 -21.93 -5.19 -34.21
C ALA A 410 -22.49 -3.94 -34.94
N ASP A 411 -23.80 -3.73 -34.95
CA ASP A 411 -24.39 -2.56 -35.63
C ASP A 411 -24.29 -1.29 -34.75
N VAL A 412 -24.03 -1.45 -33.45
CA VAL A 412 -23.84 -0.33 -32.52
C VAL A 412 -22.37 0.03 -32.41
N LYS A 413 -22.05 1.29 -32.67
CA LYS A 413 -20.69 1.82 -32.52
C LYS A 413 -20.38 2.16 -31.07
N THR A 414 -19.45 1.43 -30.46
CA THR A 414 -19.00 1.67 -29.08
C THR A 414 -17.50 1.69 -28.90
N ILE A 415 -17.05 2.46 -27.91
CA ILE A 415 -15.66 2.53 -27.45
C ILE A 415 -15.62 2.02 -26.01
N GLY A 416 -14.72 1.09 -25.71
CA GLY A 416 -14.48 0.64 -24.34
C GLY A 416 -13.86 1.75 -23.48
N GLY A 417 -14.10 1.69 -22.18
CA GLY A 417 -13.54 2.65 -21.23
C GLY A 417 -12.05 2.40 -20.99
N ASN A 418 -11.31 3.42 -20.61
CA ASN A 418 -9.91 3.25 -20.23
C ASN A 418 -9.81 2.62 -18.83
N GLY A 419 -8.75 1.87 -18.58
CA GLY A 419 -8.40 1.44 -17.23
C GLY A 419 -7.84 2.59 -16.41
N GLY A 420 -8.10 2.57 -15.10
CA GLY A 420 -7.55 3.53 -14.15
C GLY A 420 -6.09 3.23 -13.81
N ASN A 421 -5.36 4.24 -13.34
CA ASN A 421 -3.97 4.08 -12.95
C ASN A 421 -3.85 3.31 -11.63
N GLY A 422 -2.79 2.51 -11.48
CA GLY A 422 -2.42 1.92 -10.20
C GLY A 422 -1.90 2.96 -9.22
N GLY A 423 -2.15 2.74 -7.94
CA GLY A 423 -1.74 3.61 -6.86
C GLY A 423 -0.22 3.62 -6.66
N PHE A 424 0.30 4.78 -6.23
CA PHE A 424 1.70 5.03 -5.93
C PHE A 424 2.09 4.56 -4.52
N ILE A 425 3.38 4.24 -4.33
CA ILE A 425 3.95 3.79 -3.05
C ILE A 425 5.03 4.73 -2.50
N GLY A 426 4.94 5.04 -1.20
CA GLY A 426 6.00 5.64 -0.40
C GLY A 426 6.93 4.65 0.36
N GLY A 427 6.65 3.34 0.35
CA GLY A 427 7.37 2.29 1.12
C GLY A 427 7.79 1.03 0.34
N LYS A 428 7.95 -0.12 1.03
CA LYS A 428 8.70 -1.31 0.55
C LYS A 428 7.96 -2.33 -0.32
N LEU A 429 6.65 -2.16 -0.52
CA LEU A 429 5.78 -3.14 -1.20
C LEU A 429 5.59 -2.79 -2.69
N PRO A 430 5.07 -3.71 -3.54
CA PRO A 430 4.91 -3.47 -4.97
C PRO A 430 3.76 -2.52 -5.28
N GLY A 431 4.00 -1.62 -6.24
CA GLY A 431 3.04 -0.62 -6.73
C GLY A 431 1.78 -1.25 -7.30
N GLY A 432 0.70 -0.48 -7.33
CA GLY A 432 -0.60 -0.95 -7.81
C GLY A 432 -0.55 -1.25 -9.29
N ALA A 433 -1.22 -2.31 -9.75
CA ALA A 433 -1.40 -2.55 -11.17
C ALA A 433 -2.37 -1.53 -11.77
N GLY A 434 -2.13 -1.11 -13.01
CA GLY A 434 -3.11 -0.38 -13.81
C GLY A 434 -4.29 -1.28 -14.19
N GLY A 435 -5.48 -0.69 -14.25
CA GLY A 435 -6.68 -1.39 -14.68
C GLY A 435 -6.65 -1.70 -16.18
N ASN A 436 -7.34 -2.77 -16.59
CA ASN A 436 -7.45 -3.09 -18.01
C ASN A 436 -8.43 -2.14 -18.71
N GLY A 437 -8.16 -1.82 -19.97
CA GLY A 437 -9.11 -1.16 -20.84
C GLY A 437 -10.29 -2.08 -21.16
N GLY A 438 -11.48 -1.50 -21.25
CA GLY A 438 -12.71 -2.21 -21.58
C GLY A 438 -12.81 -2.55 -23.06
N THR A 439 -13.57 -3.57 -23.38
CA THR A 439 -13.78 -4.00 -24.77
C THR A 439 -14.83 -3.13 -25.45
N GLY A 440 -14.66 -2.77 -26.73
CA GLY A 440 -15.69 -2.04 -27.49
C GLY A 440 -15.89 -2.58 -28.90
N THR A 441 -17.05 -2.30 -29.51
CA THR A 441 -17.32 -2.80 -30.88
C THR A 441 -16.44 -2.11 -31.92
N TYR A 442 -16.21 -0.81 -31.81
CA TYR A 442 -15.36 -0.06 -32.73
C TYR A 442 -13.93 0.10 -32.22
N ALA A 443 -13.77 0.36 -30.92
CA ALA A 443 -12.46 0.46 -30.31
C ALA A 443 -12.46 -0.05 -28.87
N GLY A 444 -11.40 -0.76 -28.48
CA GLY A 444 -11.13 -1.01 -27.07
C GLY A 444 -10.59 0.24 -26.37
N GLY A 445 -10.76 0.31 -25.05
CA GLY A 445 -10.14 1.36 -24.23
C GLY A 445 -8.67 1.08 -23.93
N ASP A 446 -7.92 2.11 -23.59
CA ASP A 446 -6.51 1.96 -23.21
C ASP A 446 -6.39 1.37 -21.80
N GLY A 447 -5.34 0.59 -21.54
CA GLY A 447 -5.00 0.13 -20.19
C GLY A 447 -4.42 1.27 -19.35
N GLY A 448 -4.68 1.23 -18.04
CA GLY A 448 -4.13 2.20 -17.09
C GLY A 448 -2.65 1.94 -16.81
N ASN A 449 -1.93 2.97 -16.38
CA ASN A 449 -0.52 2.81 -16.02
C ASN A 449 -0.37 2.11 -14.67
N GLY A 450 0.69 1.34 -14.50
CA GLY A 450 1.07 0.81 -13.19
C GLY A 450 1.64 1.90 -12.29
N GLY A 451 1.37 1.80 -10.99
CA GLY A 451 1.89 2.72 -9.99
C GLY A 451 3.36 2.49 -9.68
N ASP A 452 4.05 3.53 -9.19
CA ASP A 452 5.44 3.35 -8.75
C ASP A 452 5.54 2.38 -7.58
N GLY A 453 6.69 1.72 -7.47
CA GLY A 453 6.83 0.44 -6.79
C GLY A 453 6.81 -0.76 -7.73
N GLY A 454 6.89 -0.53 -9.05
CA GLY A 454 6.93 -1.61 -10.04
C GLY A 454 5.56 -2.22 -10.36
N GLY A 455 4.47 -1.46 -10.23
CA GLY A 455 3.15 -1.90 -10.64
C GLY A 455 3.09 -2.17 -12.15
N ASN A 456 2.41 -3.24 -12.56
CA ASN A 456 2.27 -3.55 -13.99
C ASN A 456 1.24 -2.62 -14.65
N GLY A 457 1.48 -2.24 -15.90
CA GLY A 457 0.49 -1.57 -16.72
C GLY A 457 -0.66 -2.51 -17.08
N GLY A 458 -1.87 -1.96 -17.15
CA GLY A 458 -3.06 -2.67 -17.56
C GLY A 458 -3.06 -2.99 -19.05
N SER A 459 -3.71 -4.07 -19.45
CA SER A 459 -3.85 -4.41 -20.87
C SER A 459 -4.87 -3.50 -21.55
N GLY A 460 -4.62 -3.15 -22.81
CA GLY A 460 -5.60 -2.48 -23.64
C GLY A 460 -6.78 -3.39 -23.96
N GLY A 461 -7.97 -2.82 -24.05
CA GLY A 461 -9.20 -3.52 -24.36
C GLY A 461 -9.20 -4.05 -25.80
N THR A 462 -9.79 -5.22 -26.01
CA THR A 462 -10.00 -5.76 -27.35
C THR A 462 -11.17 -5.08 -28.05
N SER A 463 -11.33 -5.33 -29.35
CA SER A 463 -12.50 -4.87 -30.08
C SER A 463 -13.22 -5.98 -30.85
N THR A 464 -14.56 -5.97 -30.83
CA THR A 464 -15.39 -7.04 -31.42
C THR A 464 -15.80 -6.78 -32.87
N GLY A 465 -15.65 -5.56 -33.37
CA GLY A 465 -15.96 -5.19 -34.75
C GLY A 465 -17.28 -4.43 -34.89
N TRP A 466 -17.22 -3.21 -35.44
CA TRP A 466 -18.39 -2.41 -35.77
C TRP A 466 -18.68 -2.47 -37.27
N ASN A 467 -19.90 -2.89 -37.62
CA ASN A 467 -20.41 -2.89 -38.98
C ASN A 467 -20.86 -1.47 -39.36
N ASP A 468 -20.21 -0.89 -40.38
CA ASP A 468 -20.54 0.46 -40.84
C ASP A 468 -21.79 0.53 -41.73
N GLY A 469 -22.45 -0.61 -41.96
CA GLY A 469 -23.62 -0.74 -42.84
C GLY A 469 -23.27 -0.81 -44.33
N SER A 470 -21.99 -0.67 -44.71
CA SER A 470 -21.50 -0.87 -46.08
C SER A 470 -21.06 -2.32 -46.36
N GLY A 471 -21.03 -3.16 -45.32
CA GLY A 471 -20.49 -4.53 -45.36
C GLY A 471 -19.03 -4.62 -44.91
N THR A 472 -18.44 -3.52 -44.44
CA THR A 472 -17.11 -3.51 -43.81
C THR A 472 -17.25 -3.46 -42.29
N ILE A 473 -16.47 -4.29 -41.61
CA ILE A 473 -16.41 -4.30 -40.15
C ILE A 473 -15.11 -3.66 -39.71
N TRP A 474 -15.21 -2.58 -38.95
CA TRP A 474 -14.07 -1.78 -38.48
C TRP A 474 -13.83 -2.04 -36.98
N SER A 475 -12.58 -2.31 -36.60
CA SER A 475 -12.19 -2.32 -35.18
C SER A 475 -10.75 -1.85 -34.91
N ARG A 476 -10.53 -1.34 -33.70
CA ARG A 476 -9.20 -1.03 -33.19
C ARG A 476 -9.02 -1.53 -31.75
N GLY A 477 -7.95 -2.25 -31.46
CA GLY A 477 -7.58 -2.55 -30.08
C GLY A 477 -7.09 -1.31 -29.31
N GLY A 478 -7.32 -1.28 -28.01
CA GLY A 478 -6.77 -0.24 -27.13
C GLY A 478 -5.28 -0.48 -26.85
N ASN A 479 -4.54 0.57 -26.48
CA ASN A 479 -3.13 0.44 -26.13
C ASN A 479 -2.98 -0.13 -24.70
N GLY A 480 -1.91 -0.86 -24.44
CA GLY A 480 -1.54 -1.23 -23.08
C GLY A 480 -0.97 -0.05 -22.31
N GLY A 481 -1.19 -0.02 -21.00
CA GLY A 481 -0.63 0.99 -20.10
C GLY A 481 0.86 0.74 -19.79
N ASP A 482 1.57 1.78 -19.40
CA ASP A 482 2.97 1.69 -19.03
C ASP A 482 3.15 1.03 -17.66
N GLY A 483 4.25 0.31 -17.45
CA GLY A 483 4.64 -0.20 -16.14
C GLY A 483 5.22 0.89 -15.25
N GLY A 484 4.92 0.83 -13.95
CA GLY A 484 5.41 1.79 -12.96
C GLY A 484 6.90 1.61 -12.64
N SER A 485 7.55 2.67 -12.17
CA SER A 485 8.98 2.60 -11.84
C SER A 485 9.21 1.88 -10.50
N GLY A 486 10.30 1.15 -10.39
CA GLY A 486 10.74 0.55 -9.13
C GLY A 486 11.27 1.61 -8.15
N ILE A 487 11.09 1.36 -6.85
CA ILE A 487 11.58 2.25 -5.79
C ILE A 487 13.09 2.10 -5.52
N ILE A 488 13.71 3.15 -5.01
CA ILE A 488 15.10 3.11 -4.54
C ILE A 488 15.21 2.28 -3.26
N GLY A 489 16.10 1.28 -3.26
CA GLY A 489 16.46 0.50 -2.08
C GLY A 489 17.53 1.19 -1.22
N TYR A 490 17.36 1.18 0.10
CA TYR A 490 18.35 1.62 1.07
C TYR A 490 18.91 0.40 1.82
N ALA A 491 20.24 0.32 1.97
CA ALA A 491 20.95 -0.80 2.57
C ALA A 491 20.29 -1.34 3.86
N PRO A 492 20.08 -2.65 4.01
CA PRO A 492 20.50 -3.75 3.12
C PRO A 492 19.50 -4.11 2.01
N VAL A 493 18.50 -3.28 1.73
CA VAL A 493 17.38 -3.60 0.81
C VAL A 493 17.77 -3.33 -0.65
N ALA A 494 17.42 -4.26 -1.54
CA ALA A 494 17.58 -4.11 -2.99
C ALA A 494 16.62 -3.06 -3.58
N GLY A 495 16.93 -2.55 -4.77
CA GLY A 495 16.03 -1.70 -5.53
C GLY A 495 14.82 -2.49 -6.03
N GLY A 496 13.65 -1.87 -6.09
CA GLY A 496 12.45 -2.50 -6.64
C GLY A 496 12.57 -2.69 -8.15
N ALA A 497 12.03 -3.78 -8.70
CA ALA A 497 11.96 -3.94 -10.15
C ALA A 497 10.96 -2.94 -10.76
N GLY A 498 11.16 -2.57 -12.03
CA GLY A 498 10.15 -1.87 -12.81
C GLY A 498 9.02 -2.80 -13.22
N GLY A 499 7.80 -2.27 -13.30
CA GLY A 499 6.62 -3.03 -13.70
C GLY A 499 6.62 -3.35 -15.19
N ALA A 500 5.98 -4.45 -15.58
CA ALA A 500 5.79 -4.76 -16.99
C ALA A 500 4.77 -3.80 -17.63
N GLY A 501 4.99 -3.42 -18.88
CA GLY A 501 3.99 -2.73 -19.69
C GLY A 501 2.85 -3.68 -20.06
N GLY A 502 1.64 -3.14 -20.15
CA GLY A 502 0.44 -3.90 -20.52
C GLY A 502 0.43 -4.28 -22.00
N ALA A 503 -0.22 -5.39 -22.33
CA ALA A 503 -0.39 -5.77 -23.73
C ALA A 503 -1.38 -4.82 -24.44
N GLY A 504 -1.14 -4.52 -25.71
CA GLY A 504 -2.13 -3.90 -26.58
C GLY A 504 -3.27 -4.87 -26.88
N GLY A 505 -4.49 -4.34 -26.96
CA GLY A 505 -5.67 -5.13 -27.28
C GLY A 505 -5.70 -5.58 -28.73
N ASP A 506 -6.29 -6.75 -28.97
CA ASP A 506 -6.52 -7.25 -30.33
C ASP A 506 -7.68 -6.52 -31.01
N GLY A 507 -7.55 -6.30 -32.31
CA GLY A 507 -8.66 -5.97 -33.19
C GLY A 507 -9.53 -7.20 -33.51
N ALA A 508 -10.74 -6.96 -34.01
CA ALA A 508 -11.64 -8.05 -34.38
C ALA A 508 -11.07 -8.89 -35.53
N THR A 509 -11.53 -10.13 -35.66
CA THR A 509 -11.16 -11.03 -36.75
C THR A 509 -12.39 -11.55 -37.49
N GLY A 510 -12.23 -11.97 -38.74
CA GLY A 510 -13.32 -12.52 -39.54
C GLY A 510 -13.39 -11.99 -40.97
N ALA A 511 -14.36 -12.50 -41.73
CA ALA A 511 -14.59 -12.05 -43.11
C ALA A 511 -15.12 -10.61 -43.13
N GLY A 512 -14.60 -9.79 -44.04
CA GLY A 512 -15.01 -8.37 -44.17
C GLY A 512 -14.49 -7.46 -43.06
N VAL A 513 -13.63 -7.96 -42.17
CA VAL A 513 -13.08 -7.19 -41.05
C VAL A 513 -11.78 -6.50 -41.45
N VAL A 514 -11.72 -5.18 -41.22
CA VAL A 514 -10.54 -4.34 -41.32
C VAL A 514 -10.20 -3.84 -39.92
N SER A 515 -9.20 -4.44 -39.29
CA SER A 515 -8.86 -4.14 -37.89
C SER A 515 -7.38 -3.85 -37.66
N VAL A 516 -7.14 -3.02 -36.65
CA VAL A 516 -5.80 -2.63 -36.20
C VAL A 516 -5.64 -3.02 -34.73
N GLY A 517 -4.58 -3.73 -34.38
CA GLY A 517 -4.26 -4.01 -32.98
C GLY A 517 -3.69 -2.80 -32.24
N GLY A 518 -3.88 -2.74 -30.93
CA GLY A 518 -3.33 -1.68 -30.08
C GLY A 518 -1.84 -1.86 -29.80
N ASN A 519 -1.13 -0.79 -29.44
CA ASN A 519 0.29 -0.90 -29.07
C ASN A 519 0.45 -1.45 -27.65
N GLY A 520 1.53 -2.17 -27.38
CA GLY A 520 1.91 -2.54 -26.02
C GLY A 520 2.49 -1.35 -25.26
N GLY A 521 2.25 -1.30 -23.95
CA GLY A 521 2.80 -0.29 -23.06
C GLY A 521 4.29 -0.51 -22.79
N SER A 522 5.00 0.54 -22.41
CA SER A 522 6.42 0.46 -22.05
C SER A 522 6.61 -0.17 -20.67
N GLY A 523 7.73 -0.85 -20.47
CA GLY A 523 8.14 -1.35 -19.16
C GLY A 523 8.68 -0.23 -18.28
N GLY A 524 8.38 -0.30 -16.99
CA GLY A 524 8.84 0.66 -15.99
C GLY A 524 10.34 0.55 -15.71
N SER A 525 10.95 1.65 -15.26
CA SER A 525 12.36 1.65 -14.89
C SER A 525 12.61 0.88 -13.60
N GLY A 526 13.74 0.19 -13.50
CA GLY A 526 14.19 -0.45 -12.27
C GLY A 526 14.66 0.58 -11.24
N GLY A 527 14.34 0.33 -9.98
CA GLY A 527 14.72 1.18 -8.85
C GLY A 527 16.20 1.08 -8.52
N GLY A 528 16.82 2.22 -8.19
CA GLY A 528 18.23 2.25 -7.81
C GLY A 528 18.51 1.64 -6.43
N THR A 529 19.77 1.62 -6.01
CA THR A 529 20.16 1.35 -4.62
C THR A 529 21.17 2.34 -4.08
N SER A 530 21.13 2.57 -2.76
CA SER A 530 22.19 3.21 -2.00
C SER A 530 22.71 2.26 -0.91
N GLY A 531 23.90 1.70 -1.14
CA GLY A 531 24.53 0.72 -0.25
C GLY A 531 23.88 -0.67 -0.21
N GLY A 532 22.91 -0.95 -1.09
CA GLY A 532 22.25 -2.25 -1.21
C GLY A 532 23.03 -3.25 -2.09
N THR A 533 22.59 -4.52 -2.07
CA THR A 533 23.26 -5.63 -2.79
C THR A 533 22.98 -5.65 -4.30
N ALA A 534 21.81 -5.16 -4.75
CA ALA A 534 21.44 -5.10 -6.16
C ALA A 534 20.37 -4.02 -6.44
N ALA A 535 20.53 -3.27 -7.53
CA ALA A 535 19.47 -2.43 -8.09
C ALA A 535 18.43 -3.28 -8.84
N GLY A 536 17.22 -2.75 -8.98
CA GLY A 536 16.11 -3.45 -9.63
C GLY A 536 16.26 -3.48 -11.14
N ASP A 537 15.80 -4.57 -11.76
CA ASP A 537 15.73 -4.68 -13.21
C ASP A 537 14.60 -3.79 -13.78
N GLY A 538 14.76 -3.36 -15.03
CA GLY A 538 13.69 -2.71 -15.78
C GLY A 538 12.61 -3.70 -16.19
N GLY A 539 11.36 -3.26 -16.20
CA GLY A 539 10.21 -4.07 -16.60
C GLY A 539 10.20 -4.38 -18.10
N SER A 540 9.59 -5.48 -18.51
CA SER A 540 9.40 -5.79 -19.92
C SER A 540 8.34 -4.88 -20.56
N GLY A 541 8.54 -4.50 -21.82
CA GLY A 541 7.49 -3.88 -22.61
C GLY A 541 6.37 -4.88 -22.95
N GLY A 542 5.15 -4.39 -23.04
CA GLY A 542 3.98 -5.18 -23.41
C GLY A 542 3.95 -5.55 -24.88
N SER A 543 3.35 -6.68 -25.23
CA SER A 543 3.15 -7.06 -26.63
C SER A 543 2.12 -6.16 -27.32
N GLY A 544 2.31 -5.86 -28.59
CA GLY A 544 1.28 -5.24 -29.42
C GLY A 544 0.17 -6.24 -29.76
N GLY A 545 -1.06 -5.74 -29.86
CA GLY A 545 -2.22 -6.53 -30.25
C GLY A 545 -2.23 -6.84 -31.74
N SER A 546 -2.87 -7.94 -32.12
CA SER A 546 -3.03 -8.36 -33.50
C SER A 546 -4.22 -7.67 -34.17
N GLY A 547 -4.17 -7.53 -35.50
CA GLY A 547 -5.28 -7.04 -36.30
C GLY A 547 -5.35 -7.76 -37.65
N THR A 548 -6.47 -7.66 -38.36
CA THR A 548 -6.58 -8.23 -39.70
C THR A 548 -5.80 -7.41 -40.72
N ALA A 549 -5.75 -6.10 -40.55
CA ALA A 549 -5.02 -5.20 -41.43
C ALA A 549 -3.64 -4.86 -40.88
N SER A 550 -3.58 -4.39 -39.64
CA SER A 550 -2.30 -4.07 -38.99
C SER A 550 -2.21 -4.59 -37.58
N GLY A 551 -1.02 -5.05 -37.21
CA GLY A 551 -0.69 -5.31 -35.81
C GLY A 551 -0.18 -4.05 -35.12
N GLY A 552 -0.39 -3.94 -33.81
CA GLY A 552 0.18 -2.89 -32.99
C GLY A 552 1.65 -3.15 -32.67
N ASN A 553 2.42 -2.11 -32.38
CA ASN A 553 3.82 -2.25 -32.00
C ASN A 553 3.96 -2.79 -30.57
N GLY A 554 5.01 -3.55 -30.31
CA GLY A 554 5.40 -3.90 -28.94
C GLY A 554 5.97 -2.69 -28.20
N GLY A 555 5.75 -2.64 -26.90
CA GLY A 555 6.28 -1.58 -26.03
C GLY A 555 7.78 -1.74 -25.78
N ALA A 556 8.45 -0.63 -25.47
CA ALA A 556 9.87 -0.67 -25.11
C ALA A 556 10.06 -1.29 -23.71
N GLY A 557 11.19 -1.98 -23.50
CA GLY A 557 11.62 -2.42 -22.18
C GLY A 557 12.12 -1.26 -21.32
N GLY A 558 11.90 -1.33 -20.02
CA GLY A 558 12.34 -0.33 -19.06
C GLY A 558 13.85 -0.37 -18.81
N ALA A 559 14.43 0.77 -18.43
CA ALA A 559 15.84 0.83 -18.05
C ALA A 559 16.10 0.13 -16.71
N GLY A 560 17.25 -0.51 -16.55
CA GLY A 560 17.68 -1.08 -15.28
C GLY A 560 18.13 -0.03 -14.27
N GLY A 561 17.96 -0.34 -12.99
CA GLY A 561 18.28 0.56 -11.89
C GLY A 561 19.78 0.76 -11.68
N THR A 562 20.14 1.94 -11.16
CA THR A 562 21.52 2.30 -10.85
C THR A 562 21.91 1.83 -9.45
N ALA A 563 23.12 1.28 -9.28
CA ALA A 563 23.64 0.92 -7.96
C ALA A 563 24.61 2.00 -7.45
N SER A 564 24.47 2.47 -6.21
CA SER A 564 25.34 3.51 -5.59
C SER A 564 26.00 3.09 -4.26
N PHE A 565 27.16 3.69 -3.94
CA PHE A 565 27.99 3.39 -2.76
C PHE A 565 27.33 3.68 -1.40
N PRO A 566 27.61 2.89 -0.34
CA PRO A 566 27.60 3.39 1.03
C PRO A 566 28.92 4.12 1.34
N PHE A 567 28.86 5.29 1.96
CA PHE A 567 30.01 6.14 2.31
C PHE A 567 31.08 5.48 3.21
N THR A 568 30.86 4.26 3.70
CA THR A 568 31.69 3.59 4.71
C THR A 568 32.53 2.41 4.20
N GLY A 569 32.56 2.15 2.89
CA GLY A 569 33.39 1.08 2.29
C GLY A 569 32.78 -0.31 2.46
N GLY A 570 32.35 -0.91 1.35
CA GLY A 570 31.80 -2.28 1.26
C GLY A 570 31.84 -2.77 -0.19
N GLU A 571 31.58 -4.07 -0.39
CA GLU A 571 31.35 -4.64 -1.74
C GLU A 571 30.11 -3.96 -2.34
N GLY A 572 30.26 -3.22 -3.44
CA GLY A 572 29.11 -2.50 -4.02
C GLY A 572 28.14 -3.41 -4.76
N GLY A 573 26.93 -2.90 -4.96
CA GLY A 573 25.82 -3.66 -5.51
C GLY A 573 25.85 -3.81 -7.04
N THR A 574 25.23 -4.88 -7.54
CA THR A 574 25.03 -5.10 -8.97
C THR A 574 23.96 -4.14 -9.52
N ALA A 575 24.21 -3.52 -10.67
CA ALA A 575 23.18 -2.70 -11.31
C ALA A 575 22.11 -3.57 -11.99
N GLY A 576 20.91 -3.02 -12.15
CA GLY A 576 19.78 -3.74 -12.74
C GLY A 576 19.93 -3.86 -14.25
N ASN A 577 19.43 -4.95 -14.83
CA ASN A 577 19.36 -5.16 -16.26
C ASN A 577 18.23 -4.34 -16.89
N GLY A 578 18.37 -4.01 -18.17
CA GLY A 578 17.27 -3.46 -18.96
C GLY A 578 16.22 -4.54 -19.25
N GLY A 579 14.94 -4.14 -19.24
CA GLY A 579 13.83 -5.01 -19.57
C GLY A 579 13.77 -5.36 -21.05
N ALA A 580 13.17 -6.50 -21.40
CA ALA A 580 12.97 -6.87 -22.79
C ALA A 580 11.90 -5.99 -23.45
N GLY A 581 12.07 -5.69 -24.75
CA GLY A 581 11.01 -5.09 -25.56
C GLY A 581 9.90 -6.09 -25.88
N GLY A 582 8.68 -5.60 -25.99
CA GLY A 582 7.50 -6.40 -26.30
C GLY A 582 7.46 -6.86 -27.76
N ALA A 583 6.81 -7.98 -28.04
CA ALA A 583 6.60 -8.43 -29.41
C ALA A 583 5.59 -7.53 -30.15
N GLY A 584 5.77 -7.34 -31.45
CA GLY A 584 4.77 -6.72 -32.31
C GLY A 584 3.61 -7.65 -32.63
N GLY A 585 2.42 -7.08 -32.81
CA GLY A 585 1.21 -7.82 -33.13
C GLY A 585 1.16 -8.30 -34.58
N ASN A 586 0.41 -9.37 -34.83
CA ASN A 586 0.31 -9.95 -36.18
C ASN A 586 -0.68 -9.17 -37.07
N SER A 587 -0.48 -9.26 -38.39
CA SER A 587 -1.45 -8.86 -39.41
C SER A 587 -2.08 -10.07 -40.09
N GLY A 588 -3.41 -10.08 -40.19
CA GLY A 588 -4.19 -11.06 -40.95
C GLY A 588 -4.12 -10.90 -42.48
N GLY A 589 -3.38 -9.92 -42.99
CA GLY A 589 -3.15 -9.74 -44.44
C GLY A 589 -4.19 -8.92 -45.19
N VAL A 590 -5.11 -8.28 -44.49
CA VAL A 590 -6.12 -7.40 -45.09
C VAL A 590 -5.50 -6.05 -45.44
N THR A 591 -5.74 -5.56 -46.67
CA THR A 591 -5.29 -4.22 -47.06
C THR A 591 -6.27 -3.17 -46.53
N ILE A 592 -5.76 -2.22 -45.76
CA ILE A 592 -6.55 -1.11 -45.25
C ILE A 592 -6.80 -0.07 -46.35
N PRO A 593 -8.04 0.39 -46.55
CA PRO A 593 -8.36 1.48 -47.48
C PRO A 593 -7.65 2.79 -47.11
N THR A 594 -7.32 3.62 -48.10
CA THR A 594 -6.65 4.92 -47.88
C THR A 594 -7.52 5.95 -47.16
N ASP A 595 -8.83 5.81 -47.26
CA ASP A 595 -9.86 6.64 -46.63
C ASP A 595 -10.39 6.02 -45.32
N ASN A 596 -9.60 5.16 -44.68
CA ASN A 596 -9.98 4.50 -43.44
C ASN A 596 -10.30 5.51 -42.31
N PRO A 597 -11.23 5.17 -41.40
CA PRO A 597 -11.65 6.05 -40.30
C PRO A 597 -10.58 6.23 -39.22
N TYR A 598 -9.44 5.55 -39.35
CA TYR A 598 -8.34 5.58 -38.40
C TYR A 598 -7.24 6.58 -38.75
N GLY A 599 -7.20 7.05 -40.01
CA GLY A 599 -6.04 7.77 -40.54
C GLY A 599 -4.77 6.90 -40.60
N ALA A 600 -4.92 5.57 -40.54
CA ALA A 600 -3.80 4.65 -40.55
C ALA A 600 -3.14 4.60 -41.94
N GLY A 601 -1.82 4.43 -41.95
CA GLY A 601 -1.04 4.19 -43.17
C GLY A 601 -1.32 2.82 -43.78
N PRO A 602 -0.54 2.40 -44.79
CA PRO A 602 -0.65 1.08 -45.40
C PRO A 602 -0.59 -0.05 -44.35
N SER A 603 -1.28 -1.15 -44.63
CA SER A 603 -1.27 -2.34 -43.76
C SER A 603 0.14 -2.86 -43.52
N HIS A 604 0.43 -3.20 -42.26
CA HIS A 604 1.70 -3.82 -41.84
C HIS A 604 1.49 -4.59 -40.54
N ALA A 605 2.25 -5.65 -40.30
CA ALA A 605 2.32 -6.20 -38.95
C ALA A 605 3.09 -5.24 -38.00
N GLY A 606 2.94 -5.44 -36.70
CA GLY A 606 3.54 -4.56 -35.69
C GLY A 606 5.04 -4.77 -35.53
N ASN A 607 5.79 -3.70 -35.28
CA ASN A 607 7.21 -3.83 -34.95
C ASN A 607 7.38 -4.32 -33.50
N GLY A 608 8.45 -5.05 -33.23
CA GLY A 608 8.88 -5.33 -31.86
C GLY A 608 9.42 -4.08 -31.18
N GLY A 609 9.21 -3.98 -29.87
CA GLY A 609 9.71 -2.90 -29.05
C GLY A 609 11.22 -3.02 -28.78
N ASP A 610 11.87 -1.89 -28.54
CA ASP A 610 13.28 -1.87 -28.20
C ASP A 610 13.52 -2.42 -26.77
N GLY A 611 14.66 -3.07 -26.55
CA GLY A 611 15.10 -3.48 -25.23
C GLY A 611 15.60 -2.30 -24.41
N GLY A 612 15.37 -2.36 -23.10
CA GLY A 612 15.75 -1.32 -22.15
C GLY A 612 17.26 -1.22 -21.94
N LEU A 613 17.71 -0.05 -21.50
CA LEU A 613 19.11 0.19 -21.18
C LEU A 613 19.52 -0.55 -19.90
N GLY A 614 20.74 -1.08 -19.85
CA GLY A 614 21.31 -1.61 -18.62
C GLY A 614 21.66 -0.51 -17.62
N GLY A 615 21.45 -0.78 -16.33
CA GLY A 615 21.75 0.15 -15.25
C GLY A 615 23.25 0.35 -15.04
N THR A 616 23.62 1.51 -14.49
CA THR A 616 25.02 1.83 -14.16
C THR A 616 25.40 1.34 -12.77
N GLY A 617 26.53 0.65 -12.63
CA GLY A 617 27.02 0.13 -11.35
C GLY A 617 28.11 1.00 -10.73
N THR A 618 28.23 1.05 -9.39
CA THR A 618 29.26 1.84 -8.66
C THR A 618 30.44 1.05 -8.09
N ILE A 619 30.26 -0.23 -7.76
CA ILE A 619 31.31 -1.23 -7.59
C ILE A 619 30.66 -2.56 -7.96
N GLY A 620 31.21 -3.29 -8.94
CA GLY A 620 30.60 -4.53 -9.45
C GLY A 620 30.15 -4.44 -10.91
N ALA A 621 29.44 -5.46 -11.37
CA ALA A 621 28.98 -5.54 -12.75
C ALA A 621 27.83 -4.55 -13.00
N SER A 622 27.92 -3.81 -14.10
CA SER A 622 26.83 -2.99 -14.61
C SER A 622 25.77 -3.88 -15.28
N GLY A 623 24.55 -3.34 -15.42
CA GLY A 623 23.42 -4.10 -15.95
C GLY A 623 23.55 -4.36 -17.44
N ASN A 624 23.09 -5.51 -17.92
CA ASN A 624 23.01 -5.79 -19.34
C ASN A 624 21.84 -5.02 -19.97
N GLY A 625 21.96 -4.69 -21.26
CA GLY A 625 20.84 -4.19 -22.04
C GLY A 625 19.80 -5.30 -22.28
N GLY A 626 18.53 -4.92 -22.34
CA GLY A 626 17.42 -5.82 -22.60
C GLY A 626 17.36 -6.28 -24.05
N ALA A 627 16.78 -7.45 -24.31
CA ALA A 627 16.57 -7.92 -25.68
C ALA A 627 15.48 -7.10 -26.37
N GLY A 628 15.63 -6.86 -27.68
CA GLY A 628 14.58 -6.30 -28.52
C GLY A 628 13.47 -7.34 -28.78
N GLY A 629 12.24 -6.86 -28.90
CA GLY A 629 11.07 -7.68 -29.16
C GLY A 629 11.01 -8.19 -30.60
N ALA A 630 10.36 -9.33 -30.82
CA ALA A 630 10.15 -9.84 -32.17
C ALA A 630 9.12 -8.99 -32.93
N GLY A 631 9.28 -8.83 -34.24
CA GLY A 631 8.27 -8.25 -35.12
C GLY A 631 7.11 -9.22 -35.37
N GLY A 632 5.93 -8.67 -35.60
CA GLY A 632 4.72 -9.43 -35.87
C GLY A 632 4.71 -10.08 -37.25
N ASN A 633 4.03 -11.22 -37.37
CA ASN A 633 3.90 -11.94 -38.64
C ASN A 633 2.78 -11.35 -39.50
N ALA A 634 2.90 -11.50 -40.81
CA ALA A 634 1.90 -11.03 -41.78
C ALA A 634 1.43 -12.15 -42.71
N GLN A 635 0.15 -12.10 -43.07
CA GLN A 635 -0.45 -12.95 -44.11
C GLN A 635 -0.64 -12.15 -45.41
N GLY A 636 -0.88 -12.86 -46.53
CA GLY A 636 -1.12 -12.23 -47.84
C GLY A 636 0.00 -11.27 -48.26
N GLY A 637 -0.36 -10.19 -48.98
CA GLY A 637 0.57 -9.19 -49.49
C GLY A 637 1.01 -8.11 -48.48
N VAL A 638 0.76 -8.30 -47.19
CA VAL A 638 1.11 -7.34 -46.14
C VAL A 638 2.53 -7.62 -45.64
N ASP A 639 3.30 -6.55 -45.41
CA ASP A 639 4.66 -6.65 -44.88
C ASP A 639 4.64 -7.01 -43.39
N ALA A 640 5.57 -7.88 -43.00
CA ALA A 640 5.77 -8.26 -41.61
C ALA A 640 6.54 -7.18 -40.82
N GLY A 641 6.41 -7.21 -39.50
CA GLY A 641 6.98 -6.21 -38.62
C GLY A 641 8.47 -6.40 -38.42
N ASN A 642 9.19 -5.31 -38.23
CA ASN A 642 10.61 -5.37 -37.88
C ASN A 642 10.80 -5.81 -36.43
N GLY A 643 11.90 -6.48 -36.12
CA GLY A 643 12.32 -6.71 -34.75
C GLY A 643 12.84 -5.43 -34.10
N GLY A 644 12.64 -5.30 -32.80
CA GLY A 644 13.15 -4.19 -32.00
C GLY A 644 14.65 -4.29 -31.76
N ASN A 645 15.29 -3.17 -31.48
CA ASN A 645 16.71 -3.14 -31.19
C ASN A 645 16.99 -3.65 -29.77
N GLY A 646 18.14 -4.28 -29.58
CA GLY A 646 18.63 -4.61 -28.26
C GLY A 646 19.12 -3.37 -27.52
N GLY A 647 18.90 -3.35 -26.20
CA GLY A 647 19.31 -2.26 -25.33
C GLY A 647 20.82 -2.15 -25.17
N VAL A 648 21.30 -0.95 -24.89
CA VAL A 648 22.72 -0.70 -24.60
C VAL A 648 23.06 -1.20 -23.20
N GLY A 649 24.23 -1.83 -23.05
CA GLY A 649 24.75 -2.24 -21.75
C GLY A 649 25.15 -1.07 -20.86
N GLY A 650 25.00 -1.23 -19.55
CA GLY A 650 25.27 -0.19 -18.57
C GLY A 650 26.74 0.17 -18.50
N THR A 651 27.03 1.45 -18.27
CA THR A 651 28.40 1.94 -18.07
C THR A 651 28.95 1.56 -16.70
N GLY A 652 30.21 1.13 -16.68
CA GLY A 652 30.97 0.87 -15.47
C GLY A 652 31.35 2.15 -14.73
N SER A 653 31.54 2.02 -13.42
CA SER A 653 31.85 3.13 -12.52
C SER A 653 33.30 3.48 -12.44
N THR A 654 33.56 4.76 -12.15
CA THR A 654 34.87 5.16 -11.64
C THR A 654 35.12 4.55 -10.27
N GLY A 655 36.31 3.96 -10.07
CA GLY A 655 36.71 3.40 -8.77
C GLY A 655 36.64 4.43 -7.63
N ALA A 656 36.40 3.95 -6.41
CA ALA A 656 36.35 4.81 -5.23
C ALA A 656 37.71 5.49 -4.96
N PRO A 657 37.72 6.74 -4.46
CA PRO A 657 38.97 7.43 -4.14
C PRO A 657 39.76 6.69 -3.05
N ALA A 658 41.08 6.59 -3.24
CA ALA A 658 41.98 5.99 -2.27
C ALA A 658 42.10 6.80 -0.96
N THR A 659 42.54 6.15 0.10
CA THR A 659 42.79 6.79 1.40
C THR A 659 44.11 7.57 1.40
N ASN A 660 44.09 8.76 2.02
CA ASN A 660 45.26 9.63 2.19
C ASN A 660 45.59 9.82 3.68
N PRO A 661 46.17 8.83 4.36
CA PRO A 661 46.43 8.91 5.80
C PRO A 661 47.53 9.93 6.10
N ALA A 662 47.33 10.75 7.14
CA ALA A 662 48.30 11.78 7.53
C ALA A 662 49.65 11.21 8.01
N HIS A 663 49.65 9.98 8.53
CA HIS A 663 50.83 9.31 9.11
C HIS A 663 50.95 7.85 8.64
N GLY A 664 50.62 7.56 7.38
CA GLY A 664 50.72 6.22 6.79
C GLY A 664 51.04 6.25 5.28
N PRO A 665 51.39 5.12 4.66
CA PRO A 665 51.45 5.00 3.20
C PRO A 665 50.09 5.30 2.57
N GLY A 666 50.09 5.85 1.36
CA GLY A 666 48.86 6.07 0.61
C GLY A 666 48.15 4.75 0.29
N GLY A 667 46.82 4.72 0.39
CA GLY A 667 46.04 3.55 0.00
C GLY A 667 46.07 3.34 -1.51
N ASN A 668 45.90 2.11 -1.99
CA ASN A 668 45.77 1.86 -3.42
C ASN A 668 44.44 2.41 -3.95
N GLY A 669 44.47 2.88 -5.18
CA GLY A 669 43.31 3.17 -6.00
C GLY A 669 42.49 1.91 -6.22
N HIS A 670 41.21 2.10 -6.47
CA HIS A 670 40.25 1.02 -6.65
C HIS A 670 39.95 0.91 -8.14
N ASP A 671 39.75 -0.33 -8.59
CA ASP A 671 39.47 -0.61 -10.00
C ASP A 671 38.12 -0.02 -10.43
N GLY A 672 38.03 0.31 -11.70
CA GLY A 672 36.76 0.71 -12.31
C GLY A 672 35.83 -0.48 -12.52
N GLY A 673 34.52 -0.22 -12.49
CA GLY A 673 33.49 -1.24 -12.66
C GLY A 673 33.46 -1.86 -14.06
N VAL A 674 33.09 -3.14 -14.13
CA VAL A 674 32.83 -3.85 -15.40
C VAL A 674 31.52 -3.35 -16.00
N ALA A 675 31.55 -3.07 -17.29
CA ALA A 675 30.37 -2.63 -18.02
C ALA A 675 29.46 -3.79 -18.43
N GLY A 676 28.19 -3.47 -18.65
CA GLY A 676 27.18 -4.44 -19.05
C GLY A 676 27.25 -4.75 -20.54
N ASN A 677 26.82 -5.95 -20.91
CA ASN A 677 26.71 -6.34 -22.30
C ASN A 677 25.49 -5.69 -22.96
N GLY A 678 25.55 -5.51 -24.28
CA GLY A 678 24.38 -5.15 -25.06
C GLY A 678 23.34 -6.27 -25.10
N GLY A 679 22.08 -5.90 -25.31
CA GLY A 679 20.97 -6.84 -25.50
C GLY A 679 20.87 -7.33 -26.95
N GLN A 680 20.32 -8.52 -27.16
CA GLN A 680 20.13 -9.07 -28.51
C GLN A 680 19.08 -8.27 -29.28
N GLY A 681 19.27 -8.10 -30.59
CA GLY A 681 18.24 -7.57 -31.47
C GLY A 681 17.10 -8.57 -31.68
N GLY A 682 15.87 -8.08 -31.74
CA GLY A 682 14.68 -8.90 -31.97
C GLY A 682 14.60 -9.43 -33.40
N ALA A 683 14.02 -10.62 -33.57
CA ALA A 683 13.79 -11.17 -34.91
C ALA A 683 12.72 -10.38 -35.67
N GLY A 684 12.88 -10.22 -36.98
CA GLY A 684 11.82 -9.73 -37.85
C GLY A 684 10.72 -10.77 -38.05
N GLY A 685 9.49 -10.30 -38.22
CA GLY A 685 8.33 -11.16 -38.43
C GLY A 685 8.33 -11.81 -39.82
N SER A 686 7.68 -12.96 -39.94
CA SER A 686 7.55 -13.66 -41.22
C SER A 686 6.33 -13.20 -42.00
N ALA A 687 6.45 -13.15 -43.32
CA ALA A 687 5.37 -12.80 -44.25
C ALA A 687 5.08 -13.95 -45.23
N VAL A 688 3.85 -14.00 -45.76
CA VAL A 688 3.52 -14.94 -46.84
C VAL A 688 3.92 -14.36 -48.19
N ASP A 689 3.17 -13.39 -48.73
CA ASP A 689 3.44 -12.77 -50.04
C ASP A 689 4.08 -11.38 -49.93
N GLY A 690 3.91 -10.69 -48.78
CA GLY A 690 4.61 -9.45 -48.47
C GLY A 690 6.07 -9.65 -48.09
N ASN A 691 6.78 -8.56 -47.79
CA ASN A 691 8.18 -8.63 -47.35
C ASN A 691 8.27 -9.09 -45.89
N GLY A 692 9.25 -9.95 -45.60
CA GLY A 692 9.61 -10.31 -44.24
C GLY A 692 10.23 -9.11 -43.51
N GLY A 693 9.97 -8.99 -42.21
CA GLY A 693 10.47 -7.88 -41.42
C GLY A 693 11.98 -7.95 -41.22
N ASN A 694 12.64 -6.82 -41.07
CA ASN A 694 14.08 -6.80 -40.75
C ASN A 694 14.30 -7.21 -39.29
N GLY A 695 15.42 -7.87 -39.00
CA GLY A 695 15.88 -8.08 -37.64
C GLY A 695 16.37 -6.77 -37.02
N GLY A 696 16.09 -6.56 -35.74
CA GLY A 696 16.56 -5.39 -35.01
C GLY A 696 18.06 -5.43 -34.75
N ALA A 697 18.68 -4.27 -34.56
CA ALA A 697 20.12 -4.20 -34.26
C ALA A 697 20.41 -4.78 -32.87
N GLY A 698 21.57 -5.41 -32.71
CA GLY A 698 22.10 -5.77 -31.40
C GLY A 698 22.55 -4.53 -30.65
N GLY A 699 22.32 -4.51 -29.34
CA GLY A 699 22.74 -3.43 -28.46
C GLY A 699 24.26 -3.36 -28.35
N SER A 700 24.79 -2.15 -28.21
CA SER A 700 26.21 -1.96 -27.91
C SER A 700 26.52 -2.33 -26.46
N GLY A 701 27.73 -2.82 -26.20
CA GLY A 701 28.24 -2.98 -24.85
C GLY A 701 28.51 -1.64 -24.18
N GLY A 702 28.41 -1.61 -22.86
CA GLY A 702 28.68 -0.41 -22.06
C GLY A 702 30.17 -0.09 -21.98
N THR A 703 30.50 1.15 -21.64
CA THR A 703 31.89 1.56 -21.41
C THR A 703 32.36 1.18 -20.02
N GLY A 704 33.54 0.57 -19.92
CA GLY A 704 34.17 0.20 -18.66
C GLY A 704 34.53 1.44 -17.82
N GLY A 705 34.42 1.30 -16.51
CA GLY A 705 34.64 2.42 -15.60
C GLY A 705 36.12 2.75 -15.41
N ALA A 706 36.46 4.01 -15.11
CA ALA A 706 37.87 4.38 -14.89
C ALA A 706 38.39 3.92 -13.52
N GLY A 707 39.63 3.47 -13.45
CA GLY A 707 40.31 3.24 -12.17
C GLY A 707 40.57 4.53 -11.40
N SER A 708 40.55 4.46 -10.07
CA SER A 708 40.74 5.65 -9.23
C SER A 708 42.22 5.95 -8.97
N ARG A 709 42.53 7.20 -8.63
CA ARG A 709 43.91 7.59 -8.28
C ARG A 709 44.32 6.93 -6.95
N GLY A 710 45.56 6.46 -6.89
CA GLY A 710 46.21 6.04 -5.66
C GLY A 710 46.35 7.17 -4.64
N GLY A 711 46.35 6.83 -3.37
CA GLY A 711 46.44 7.77 -2.26
C GLY A 711 47.85 8.34 -2.14
N ASN A 712 47.97 9.61 -1.76
CA ASN A 712 49.24 10.21 -1.39
C ASN A 712 49.70 9.67 -0.02
N GLY A 713 51.01 9.45 0.11
CA GLY A 713 51.61 9.06 1.38
C GLY A 713 51.67 10.21 2.37
N GLY A 714 51.38 9.93 3.64
CA GLY A 714 51.49 10.85 4.76
C GLY A 714 52.93 11.05 5.24
N THR A 715 53.09 11.59 6.44
CA THR A 715 54.39 11.80 7.09
C THR A 715 54.50 11.00 8.37
N ASP A 716 55.57 10.26 8.62
CA ASP A 716 55.78 9.56 9.89
C ASP A 716 56.12 10.52 11.05
N SER A 717 56.27 9.98 12.26
CA SER A 717 56.61 10.75 13.47
C SER A 717 57.99 11.43 13.41
N ASP A 718 58.85 10.98 12.50
CA ASP A 718 60.19 11.49 12.29
C ASP A 718 60.20 12.59 11.20
N GLY A 719 59.05 12.88 10.60
CA GLY A 719 58.86 13.88 9.54
C GLY A 719 59.22 13.37 8.14
N ASN A 720 59.52 12.07 7.99
CA ASN A 720 59.73 11.47 6.68
C ASN A 720 58.39 11.28 6.00
N THR A 721 58.32 11.54 4.71
CA THR A 721 57.13 11.23 3.92
C THR A 721 57.10 9.75 3.58
N LEU A 722 55.90 9.20 3.41
CA LEU A 722 55.66 7.78 3.14
C LEU A 722 55.31 7.57 1.66
N PRO A 723 55.43 6.33 1.13
CA PRO A 723 55.09 6.04 -0.27
C PRO A 723 53.62 6.33 -0.59
N GLY A 724 53.36 6.70 -1.84
CA GLY A 724 51.99 6.75 -2.38
C GLY A 724 51.49 5.37 -2.77
N GLY A 725 50.17 5.19 -2.82
CA GLY A 725 49.54 3.96 -3.29
C GLY A 725 49.48 3.86 -4.81
N ASP A 726 49.28 2.64 -5.31
CA ASP A 726 49.09 2.37 -6.75
C ASP A 726 47.76 2.96 -7.24
N GLY A 727 47.63 3.30 -8.52
CA GLY A 727 46.35 3.62 -9.15
C GLY A 727 45.54 2.34 -9.40
N GLY A 728 44.21 2.44 -9.38
CA GLY A 728 43.34 1.31 -9.70
C GLY A 728 43.28 1.03 -11.20
N ASP A 729 43.00 -0.19 -11.61
CA ASP A 729 42.85 -0.56 -13.03
C ASP A 729 41.52 -0.04 -13.61
N GLY A 730 41.49 0.20 -14.92
CA GLY A 730 40.24 0.48 -15.64
C GLY A 730 39.38 -0.78 -15.77
N GLY A 731 38.07 -0.64 -15.61
CA GLY A 731 37.11 -1.71 -15.79
C GLY A 731 36.99 -2.15 -17.25
N THR A 732 36.63 -3.42 -17.48
CA THR A 732 36.42 -3.94 -18.84
C THR A 732 35.15 -3.37 -19.46
N GLY A 733 35.22 -3.06 -20.77
CA GLY A 733 34.06 -2.73 -21.57
C GLY A 733 33.15 -3.95 -21.74
N GLY A 734 31.87 -3.71 -21.99
CA GLY A 734 30.89 -4.76 -22.22
C GLY A 734 30.92 -5.25 -23.66
N ASN A 735 30.46 -6.47 -23.88
CA ASN A 735 30.40 -7.03 -25.22
C ASN A 735 29.18 -6.44 -25.95
N GLY A 736 29.32 -6.21 -27.26
CA GLY A 736 28.17 -5.96 -28.14
C GLY A 736 27.35 -7.24 -28.35
N ALA A 737 26.09 -7.10 -28.72
CA ALA A 737 25.21 -8.26 -28.96
C ALA A 737 25.00 -8.57 -30.44
N ALA A 738 24.53 -9.78 -30.73
CA ALA A 738 24.06 -10.12 -32.07
C ALA A 738 22.81 -9.33 -32.46
N GLY A 739 22.72 -8.93 -33.73
CA GLY A 739 21.48 -8.45 -34.32
C GLY A 739 20.50 -9.59 -34.54
N GLY A 740 19.22 -9.24 -34.65
CA GLY A 740 18.14 -10.19 -34.82
C GLY A 740 18.13 -10.84 -36.20
N ALA A 741 17.49 -12.00 -36.28
CA ALA A 741 17.25 -12.66 -37.55
C ALA A 741 16.30 -11.83 -38.43
N GLY A 742 16.57 -11.75 -39.73
CA GLY A 742 15.58 -11.26 -40.68
C GLY A 742 14.42 -12.24 -40.83
N GLY A 743 13.21 -11.71 -40.98
CA GLY A 743 11.98 -12.47 -41.13
C GLY A 743 11.89 -13.14 -42.50
N THR A 744 11.37 -14.36 -42.54
CA THR A 744 11.23 -15.10 -43.79
C THR A 744 10.03 -14.64 -44.59
N SER A 745 10.13 -14.65 -45.93
CA SER A 745 8.97 -14.47 -46.83
C SER A 745 8.91 -15.57 -47.87
N THR A 746 7.70 -16.07 -48.18
CA THR A 746 7.49 -17.10 -49.20
C THR A 746 7.28 -16.55 -50.61
N GLY A 747 6.69 -15.36 -50.74
CA GLY A 747 6.36 -14.71 -52.01
C GLY A 747 6.99 -13.32 -52.21
N GLY A 748 7.43 -12.68 -51.11
CA GLY A 748 8.13 -11.40 -51.10
C GLY A 748 9.62 -11.55 -50.80
N ILE A 749 10.28 -10.45 -50.42
CA ILE A 749 11.70 -10.46 -50.04
C ILE A 749 11.82 -10.81 -48.55
N SER A 750 12.71 -11.74 -48.20
CA SER A 750 13.03 -11.99 -46.77
C SER A 750 13.77 -10.79 -46.18
N GLY A 751 13.46 -10.45 -44.94
CA GLY A 751 14.06 -9.32 -44.25
C GLY A 751 15.56 -9.47 -44.04
N ALA A 752 16.25 -8.34 -43.90
CA ALA A 752 17.67 -8.33 -43.59
C ALA A 752 17.92 -8.71 -42.12
N HIS A 753 19.06 -9.34 -41.86
CA HIS A 753 19.57 -9.51 -40.51
C HIS A 753 19.95 -8.15 -39.90
N GLY A 754 19.67 -7.97 -38.61
CA GLY A 754 20.09 -6.81 -37.87
C GLY A 754 21.60 -6.72 -37.74
N ALA A 755 22.13 -5.49 -37.66
CA ALA A 755 23.54 -5.27 -37.40
C ALA A 755 23.92 -5.75 -35.99
N ALA A 756 25.13 -6.28 -35.81
CA ALA A 756 25.67 -6.56 -34.49
C ALA A 756 26.02 -5.26 -33.77
N GLY A 757 25.84 -5.25 -32.44
CA GLY A 757 26.21 -4.13 -31.59
C GLY A 757 27.72 -3.99 -31.45
N ALA A 758 28.16 -2.74 -31.27
CA ALA A 758 29.57 -2.46 -31.03
C ALA A 758 30.00 -2.91 -29.63
N ALA A 759 31.25 -3.37 -29.49
CA ALA A 759 31.88 -3.57 -28.21
C ALA A 759 32.07 -2.25 -27.47
N GLY A 760 31.94 -2.30 -26.15
CA GLY A 760 32.23 -1.20 -25.25
C GLY A 760 33.73 -0.97 -25.10
N ALA A 761 34.12 0.29 -24.97
CA ALA A 761 35.50 0.64 -24.63
C ALA A 761 35.82 0.25 -23.17
N GLY A 762 37.06 -0.17 -22.91
CA GLY A 762 37.54 -0.32 -21.53
C GLY A 762 37.82 1.03 -20.86
N GLY A 763 37.80 1.04 -19.54
CA GLY A 763 38.06 2.22 -18.73
C GLY A 763 39.53 2.63 -18.71
N ALA A 764 39.78 3.91 -18.45
CA ALA A 764 41.15 4.39 -18.21
C ALA A 764 41.67 3.88 -16.86
N GLY A 765 42.97 3.56 -16.78
CA GLY A 765 43.62 3.26 -15.50
C GLY A 765 43.78 4.52 -14.63
N GLY A 766 43.78 4.32 -13.32
CA GLY A 766 44.00 5.36 -12.32
C GLY A 766 45.47 5.75 -12.22
N VAL A 767 45.73 7.03 -11.93
CA VAL A 767 47.11 7.52 -11.74
C VAL A 767 47.62 7.10 -10.36
N ALA A 768 48.92 6.88 -10.21
CA ALA A 768 49.55 6.62 -8.93
C ALA A 768 49.42 7.79 -7.93
N GLY A 769 49.46 7.45 -6.65
CA GLY A 769 49.58 8.41 -5.55
C GLY A 769 51.02 8.92 -5.39
N THR A 770 51.15 10.13 -4.86
CA THR A 770 52.46 10.79 -4.67
C THR A 770 53.05 10.51 -3.28
N GLY A 771 54.36 10.29 -3.20
CA GLY A 771 55.11 10.09 -1.95
C GLY A 771 56.55 10.59 -2.07
N THR A 772 57.25 10.79 -0.94
CA THR A 772 58.65 11.25 -0.90
C THR A 772 59.54 10.35 -0.01
N PRO A 773 60.84 10.16 -0.31
CA PRO A 773 61.64 10.89 -1.29
C PRO A 773 61.24 10.57 -2.75
N PRO A 774 61.47 11.50 -3.70
CA PRO A 774 61.02 11.37 -5.09
C PRO A 774 61.58 10.07 -5.70
N GLY A 775 60.71 9.10 -5.97
CA GLY A 775 61.12 7.81 -6.54
C GLY A 775 60.38 6.57 -6.04
N GLN A 776 59.49 6.67 -5.05
CA GLN A 776 58.50 5.61 -4.77
C GLN A 776 57.04 6.07 -4.91
N PRO A 777 56.64 6.68 -6.05
CA PRO A 777 55.23 6.71 -6.40
C PRO A 777 54.74 5.27 -6.61
N GLY A 778 53.48 5.01 -6.32
CA GLY A 778 52.84 3.77 -6.74
C GLY A 778 52.88 3.60 -8.25
N THR A 779 52.39 2.48 -8.77
CA THR A 779 52.24 2.28 -10.21
C THR A 779 50.91 2.83 -10.70
N ASP A 780 50.88 3.43 -11.89
CA ASP A 780 49.62 3.72 -12.58
C ASP A 780 48.89 2.40 -12.88
N GLY A 781 47.56 2.39 -12.75
CA GLY A 781 46.73 1.26 -13.10
C GLY A 781 46.68 1.03 -14.61
N GLY A 782 46.43 -0.21 -15.01
CA GLY A 782 46.23 -0.61 -16.39
C GLY A 782 44.92 -0.09 -16.97
N SER A 783 44.87 0.13 -18.29
CA SER A 783 43.60 0.38 -18.98
C SER A 783 42.78 -0.92 -19.06
N GLY A 784 41.46 -0.79 -18.88
CA GLY A 784 40.53 -1.88 -19.07
C GLY A 784 40.51 -2.40 -20.51
N GLN A 785 40.19 -3.68 -20.66
CA GLN A 785 40.04 -4.29 -21.98
C GLN A 785 38.71 -3.87 -22.62
N PRO A 786 38.65 -3.64 -23.95
CA PRO A 786 37.40 -3.62 -24.70
C PRO A 786 36.69 -4.98 -24.64
N GLY A 787 35.37 -4.98 -24.85
CA GLY A 787 34.52 -6.18 -24.89
C GLY A 787 34.51 -6.96 -26.20
#